data_AF-M6ULG1-F1
#
_entry.id   AF-M6ULG1-F1
#
_cell.length_a   1.000
_cell.length_b   1.000
_cell.length_c   1.000
_cell.angle_alpha   90.00
_cell.angle_beta   90.00
_cell.angle_gamma   90.00
#
_symmetry.space_group_name_H-M   'P 1'
#
loop_
_entity.id
_entity.type
_entity.pdbx_description
1 polymer ?
#
loop_
_entity_poly.entity_id
_entity_poly.type
_entity_poly.pdbx_seq_one_letter_code
_entity_poly.pdbx_strand_id
1 'polypeptide(L)'
;MLERAIQKFIFQQHYCFTRILFHFRTVRQQTIFTLDILFFLNPVDTNTMPFFVRLLYKNPSLTRCKKKLLNQNRYFLFFILIFLFSGPVFASPISNADRKILSAAINGNIRLAKKALQQGASVHAKDPLQENLGETPLHKVAFNNDVEFLRFLLNEGADPNLSDERGETPLITAVYGLGLESVSALLGAKADPYLETTSGINAAVLAADLCSLPLLQILKNAGVDLNRPTKKGFLPIHTAAGRCNGKFLKFLIESGADPQTPTKTGTTPLMQAIKLGNLDAIQFLLEQNVSVSSVDRYGYDSMFYLLARKDYSHLRSWHALIHYEHDRLKDIILRLIQKGAPLYREYEDGTTPLFLMLMIGGLSYDDLQKFFLLYFKAYQIDPNAPNRFGVSPFQYYRMRKELLFACEDEERKNGINRFLLERNAENPIFAFYYIYLLCLHGYEHEIQNTTLRKIYSSLLDLSKLPDFKHLELELWKQIFATEDPDLKKKLLSRFQDPPAGFWNWIRFPDNYNPNFPDYHPDADPELSDLWVRSIQKGDTIDPFDHSYHEKIYARNGIYDAFKECDQWNLLDQLSSQTSLWKLVDPNQFWENYRPSCVTGEKEETMVYRLFQSTPSSAKIVSPLCNEIEFLAKLSEAEKIERSRKRILNFVKLGAKPDCGFENSDDWISILSKALEAARKYKLKDLEKIILSFDVKDPQKEKDSLKQAIVEGDRNKIQNLLEQGAIISVEELKLAQKNPKLLSYLLEEYNSLDSHPVPDSINSAFDGVAKTKNDASFLVLLLEKGFSLKVRLDDKYMFANKTDCAITKLIHSDFKNLKSILKSQNILNYSCRGFDFEFYKWELHPSIRNSWSQEKIKTKIKALQLESVFPDLWEESYFFNLKKVE
;
A
#
# COMPACT_ATOMS: atom_id res chain seq x y z
N MET A 1 20.40 -40.35 53.42
CA MET A 1 21.43 -40.18 52.36
C MET A 1 21.20 -38.95 51.49
N LEU A 2 19.96 -38.57 51.17
CA LEU A 2 19.64 -37.28 50.53
C LEU A 2 19.86 -36.07 51.48
N GLU A 3 19.61 -36.23 52.78
CA GLU A 3 19.88 -35.20 53.80
C GLU A 3 21.37 -34.87 54.00
N ARG A 4 22.29 -35.82 53.75
CA ARG A 4 23.74 -35.55 53.85
C ARG A 4 24.30 -34.85 52.61
N ALA A 5 23.57 -34.84 51.49
CA ALA A 5 23.93 -34.08 50.30
C ALA A 5 23.43 -32.62 50.38
N ILE A 6 22.28 -32.40 51.04
CA ILE A 6 21.69 -31.08 51.26
C ILE A 6 22.52 -30.26 52.29
N GLN A 7 23.19 -30.92 53.24
CA GLN A 7 24.03 -30.26 54.26
C GLN A 7 25.42 -29.78 53.78
N LYS A 8 25.89 -30.15 52.57
CA LYS A 8 27.16 -29.62 52.03
C LYS A 8 26.98 -28.45 51.06
N PHE A 9 25.76 -28.23 50.57
CA PHE A 9 25.44 -27.14 49.63
C PHE A 9 25.04 -25.84 50.37
N ILE A 10 24.64 -25.97 51.64
CA ILE A 10 24.35 -24.88 52.56
C ILE A 10 25.61 -24.63 53.40
N PHE A 11 26.64 -23.97 52.86
CA PHE A 11 27.66 -23.34 53.73
C PHE A 11 28.40 -22.13 53.15
N GLN A 12 28.18 -21.69 51.91
CA GLN A 12 28.79 -20.44 51.43
C GLN A 12 27.82 -19.65 50.57
N GLN A 13 26.77 -19.12 51.21
CA GLN A 13 26.17 -17.88 50.73
C GLN A 13 27.20 -16.74 50.87
N HIS A 14 27.10 -15.68 50.08
CA HIS A 14 26.63 -14.36 50.54
C HIS A 14 27.09 -13.20 49.63
N TYR A 15 26.15 -12.27 49.42
CA TYR A 15 26.33 -10.81 49.29
C TYR A 15 26.64 -10.14 47.93
N CYS A 16 25.68 -9.28 47.53
CA CYS A 16 25.85 -7.89 47.04
C CYS A 16 26.51 -7.66 45.66
N PHE A 17 26.27 -6.62 44.86
CA PHE A 17 25.46 -5.40 44.94
C PHE A 17 25.35 -4.81 43.51
N THR A 18 24.22 -4.16 43.27
CA THR A 18 23.89 -3.03 42.37
C THR A 18 24.96 -2.19 41.65
N ARG A 19 24.72 -1.96 40.33
CA ARG A 19 24.55 -0.66 39.60
C ARG A 19 25.75 0.33 39.33
N ILE A 20 25.83 0.72 38.04
CA ILE A 20 26.04 2.09 37.46
C ILE A 20 27.44 2.54 36.98
N LEU A 21 27.45 3.09 35.74
CA LEU A 21 28.17 4.25 35.13
C LEU A 21 29.08 3.89 33.94
N PHE A 22 29.27 4.68 32.86
CA PHE A 22 28.60 5.80 32.17
C PHE A 22 29.63 6.33 31.15
N HIS A 23 29.21 6.69 29.92
CA HIS A 23 29.79 7.72 29.01
C HIS A 23 31.27 7.63 28.53
N PHE A 24 31.69 8.05 27.32
CA PHE A 24 31.14 8.96 26.31
C PHE A 24 31.99 8.91 24.98
N ARG A 25 31.33 9.17 23.83
CA ARG A 25 31.74 9.96 22.62
C ARG A 25 32.96 9.52 21.77
N THR A 26 32.99 9.58 20.43
CA THR A 26 32.36 10.45 19.38
C THR A 26 32.44 9.74 17.99
N VAL A 27 31.35 9.50 17.24
CA VAL A 27 30.78 10.22 16.05
C VAL A 27 31.60 10.17 14.73
N ARG A 28 31.10 9.49 13.67
CA ARG A 28 30.36 10.07 12.50
C ARG A 28 29.95 9.03 11.41
N GLN A 29 28.65 9.09 11.04
CA GLN A 29 27.97 8.85 9.74
C GLN A 29 27.79 7.47 9.07
N GLN A 30 26.48 7.14 8.88
CA GLN A 30 25.74 6.52 7.76
C GLN A 30 26.17 5.14 7.21
N THR A 31 25.34 4.22 6.70
CA THR A 31 23.90 3.88 6.67
C THR A 31 23.87 2.57 5.86
N ILE A 32 23.48 1.43 6.45
CA ILE A 32 22.63 0.33 5.88
C ILE A 32 23.14 -0.37 4.59
N PHE A 33 23.27 -1.71 4.41
CA PHE A 33 22.86 -2.96 5.06
C PHE A 33 23.81 -4.06 4.50
N THR A 34 24.29 -4.99 5.33
CA THR A 34 24.28 -6.45 5.05
C THR A 34 24.74 -7.19 6.32
N LEU A 35 23.80 -7.89 6.94
CA LEU A 35 24.02 -8.79 8.06
C LEU A 35 24.33 -10.18 7.49
N ASP A 36 25.60 -10.42 7.18
CA ASP A 36 26.14 -11.78 7.14
C ASP A 36 26.34 -12.24 8.58
N ILE A 37 25.44 -13.09 9.08
CA ILE A 37 25.67 -13.84 10.32
C ILE A 37 26.04 -15.27 9.94
N LEU A 38 27.35 -15.51 9.82
CA LEU A 38 27.98 -16.78 10.17
C LEU A 38 29.36 -16.49 10.80
N PHE A 39 29.35 -16.49 12.13
CA PHE A 39 30.44 -16.82 13.06
C PHE A 39 31.83 -16.20 12.84
N PHE A 40 32.16 -15.20 13.67
CA PHE A 40 33.32 -15.31 14.58
C PHE A 40 33.04 -14.50 15.87
N LEU A 41 32.94 -15.23 16.97
CA LEU A 41 32.84 -14.73 18.34
C LEU A 41 34.25 -14.44 18.89
N ASN A 42 34.46 -13.25 19.46
CA ASN A 42 34.74 -13.05 20.90
C ASN A 42 35.34 -11.66 21.22
N PRO A 43 35.30 -11.17 22.49
CA PRO A 43 34.49 -11.60 23.64
C PRO A 43 33.75 -10.43 24.38
N VAL A 44 32.97 -10.80 25.42
CA VAL A 44 32.33 -9.97 26.48
C VAL A 44 30.91 -9.48 26.11
N ASP A 45 29.81 -9.86 26.77
CA ASP A 45 29.61 -10.30 28.16
C ASP A 45 28.52 -11.40 28.29
N THR A 46 28.65 -12.23 29.31
CA THR A 46 28.03 -13.56 29.45
C THR A 46 26.74 -13.57 30.27
N ASN A 47 26.06 -12.44 30.48
CA ASN A 47 25.00 -12.31 31.49
C ASN A 47 23.54 -12.40 31.00
N THR A 48 23.27 -12.65 29.73
CA THR A 48 21.89 -12.87 29.22
C THR A 48 21.56 -14.33 28.90
N MET A 49 22.44 -15.28 29.25
CA MET A 49 22.15 -16.70 29.08
C MET A 49 21.49 -17.30 30.34
N PRO A 50 20.40 -18.09 30.21
CA PRO A 50 19.80 -18.84 31.30
C PRO A 50 20.84 -19.72 32.03
N PHE A 51 20.75 -19.81 33.35
CA PHE A 51 21.70 -20.49 34.25
C PHE A 51 22.10 -21.92 33.80
N PHE A 52 21.20 -22.65 33.15
CA PHE A 52 21.48 -24.00 32.62
C PHE A 52 22.51 -24.01 31.47
N VAL A 53 22.63 -22.93 30.70
CA VAL A 53 23.56 -22.83 29.56
C VAL A 53 24.99 -22.52 30.03
N ARG A 54 25.15 -21.80 31.15
CA ARG A 54 26.46 -21.58 31.79
C ARG A 54 27.06 -22.88 32.38
N LEU A 55 26.23 -23.84 32.78
CA LEU A 55 26.68 -25.12 33.34
C LEU A 55 27.33 -26.04 32.29
N LEU A 56 27.02 -25.83 31.01
CA LEU A 56 27.55 -26.64 29.91
C LEU A 56 28.91 -26.16 29.40
N TYR A 57 29.30 -24.92 29.68
CA TYR A 57 30.48 -24.29 29.07
C TYR A 57 31.71 -24.13 29.98
N LYS A 58 31.65 -24.53 31.25
CA LYS A 58 32.74 -24.27 32.22
C LYS A 58 33.40 -25.49 32.88
N ASN A 59 33.38 -26.67 32.24
CA ASN A 59 34.16 -27.82 32.75
C ASN A 59 34.98 -28.49 31.63
N PRO A 60 36.33 -28.43 31.64
CA PRO A 60 37.18 -28.92 30.55
C PRO A 60 37.32 -30.45 30.44
N SER A 61 36.62 -31.24 31.25
CA SER A 61 36.83 -32.68 31.26
C SER A 61 35.51 -33.44 31.43
N LEU A 62 34.81 -33.68 30.32
CA LEU A 62 33.62 -34.54 30.35
C LEU A 62 33.67 -35.60 29.24
N THR A 63 33.85 -36.83 29.72
CA THR A 63 34.02 -38.09 29.01
C THR A 63 32.83 -38.52 28.15
N ARG A 64 33.13 -39.43 27.22
CA ARG A 64 32.30 -40.11 26.21
C ARG A 64 30.90 -40.57 26.68
N CYS A 65 30.63 -40.65 27.98
CA CYS A 65 29.34 -41.07 28.54
C CYS A 65 28.24 -39.98 28.61
N LYS A 66 28.55 -38.67 28.60
CA LYS A 66 27.49 -37.62 28.59
C LYS A 66 26.87 -37.35 27.21
N LYS A 67 27.53 -37.76 26.11
CA LYS A 67 26.98 -37.62 24.74
C LYS A 67 25.70 -38.45 24.54
N LYS A 68 25.54 -39.54 25.31
CA LYS A 68 24.37 -40.43 25.21
C LYS A 68 23.13 -39.85 25.91
N LEU A 69 23.32 -39.15 27.05
CA LEU A 69 22.21 -38.53 27.80
C LEU A 69 21.69 -37.24 27.14
N LEU A 70 22.57 -36.42 26.54
CA LEU A 70 22.19 -35.20 25.82
C LEU A 70 21.52 -35.46 24.46
N ASN A 71 21.78 -36.61 23.83
CA ASN A 71 21.08 -36.98 22.58
C ASN A 71 19.70 -37.60 22.82
N GLN A 72 19.47 -38.26 23.96
CA GLN A 72 18.18 -38.91 24.23
C GLN A 72 17.06 -37.94 24.62
N ASN A 73 17.38 -36.75 25.12
CA ASN A 73 16.38 -35.72 25.50
C ASN A 73 16.37 -34.48 24.61
N ARG A 74 17.09 -34.49 23.47
CA ARG A 74 17.10 -33.37 22.51
C ARG A 74 15.72 -33.13 21.92
N TYR A 75 14.98 -34.18 21.59
CA TYR A 75 13.62 -34.05 21.08
C TYR A 75 12.66 -33.48 22.11
N PHE A 76 12.79 -33.84 23.40
CA PHE A 76 11.93 -33.33 24.46
C PHE A 76 12.16 -31.84 24.75
N LEU A 77 13.43 -31.39 24.79
CA LEU A 77 13.78 -29.98 24.92
C LEU A 77 13.42 -29.17 23.67
N PHE A 78 13.54 -29.75 22.48
CA PHE A 78 13.12 -29.13 21.22
C PHE A 78 11.59 -28.99 21.13
N PHE A 79 10.83 -29.99 21.61
CA PHE A 79 9.37 -29.91 21.72
C PHE A 79 8.91 -28.82 22.70
N ILE A 80 9.57 -28.69 23.87
CA ILE A 80 9.27 -27.61 24.83
C ILE A 80 9.64 -26.24 24.25
N LEU A 81 10.73 -26.12 23.51
CA LEU A 81 11.12 -24.87 22.85
C LEU A 81 10.18 -24.52 21.69
N ILE A 82 9.72 -25.49 20.91
CA ILE A 82 8.63 -25.26 19.94
C ILE A 82 7.38 -24.80 20.68
N PHE A 83 6.98 -25.46 21.77
CA PHE A 83 5.79 -25.08 22.55
C PHE A 83 5.88 -23.68 23.20
N LEU A 84 7.07 -23.26 23.63
CA LEU A 84 7.29 -21.96 24.27
C LEU A 84 7.53 -20.82 23.26
N PHE A 85 7.92 -21.13 22.02
CA PHE A 85 8.30 -20.13 21.01
C PHE A 85 7.49 -20.20 19.70
N SER A 86 6.48 -21.09 19.58
CA SER A 86 5.49 -21.09 18.49
C SER A 86 4.38 -20.06 18.66
N GLY A 87 4.50 -19.17 19.66
CA GLY A 87 3.55 -18.10 19.94
C GLY A 87 3.35 -16.99 18.87
N PRO A 88 4.17 -16.81 17.81
CA PRO A 88 3.94 -15.73 16.86
C PRO A 88 3.19 -16.13 15.57
N VAL A 89 2.76 -17.38 15.40
CA VAL A 89 2.04 -17.82 14.16
C VAL A 89 0.52 -17.76 14.30
N PHE A 90 -0.01 -17.67 15.52
CA PHE A 90 -1.42 -17.42 15.78
C PHE A 90 -1.52 -16.04 16.42
N ALA A 91 -2.43 -15.18 15.93
CA ALA A 91 -2.81 -13.98 16.68
C ALA A 91 -3.02 -14.40 18.14
N SER A 92 -2.27 -13.81 19.06
CA SER A 92 -2.34 -14.21 20.46
C SER A 92 -3.81 -14.17 20.87
N PRO A 93 -4.41 -15.25 21.39
CA PRO A 93 -5.80 -15.20 21.77
C PRO A 93 -5.92 -14.15 22.87
N ILE A 94 -6.46 -12.98 22.51
CA ILE A 94 -6.70 -11.90 23.46
C ILE A 94 -7.79 -12.36 24.42
N SER A 95 -7.72 -11.90 25.67
CA SER A 95 -8.68 -12.32 26.67
C SER A 95 -10.09 -11.87 26.28
N ASN A 96 -11.12 -12.56 26.80
CA ASN A 96 -12.50 -12.11 26.63
C ASN A 96 -12.71 -10.69 27.17
N ALA A 97 -12.00 -10.31 28.23
CA ALA A 97 -12.05 -8.95 28.78
C ALA A 97 -11.46 -7.93 27.79
N ASP A 98 -10.34 -8.24 27.14
CA ASP A 98 -9.73 -7.39 26.11
C ASP A 98 -10.63 -7.26 24.86
N ARG A 99 -11.29 -8.35 24.42
CA ARG A 99 -12.29 -8.26 23.33
C ARG A 99 -13.44 -7.35 23.71
N LYS A 100 -13.93 -7.44 24.95
CA LYS A 100 -15.04 -6.61 25.43
C LYS A 100 -14.69 -5.13 25.46
N ILE A 101 -13.49 -4.74 25.90
CA ILE A 101 -13.12 -3.30 25.91
C ILE A 101 -12.90 -2.75 24.50
N LEU A 102 -12.33 -3.55 23.58
CA LEU A 102 -12.20 -3.18 22.17
C LEU A 102 -13.58 -3.03 21.52
N SER A 103 -14.45 -4.01 21.71
CA SER A 103 -15.85 -3.94 21.27
C SER A 103 -16.56 -2.74 21.88
N ALA A 104 -16.37 -2.46 23.17
CA ALA A 104 -16.94 -1.30 23.82
C ALA A 104 -16.52 0.00 23.15
N ALA A 105 -15.23 0.17 22.85
CA ALA A 105 -14.66 1.34 22.20
C ALA A 105 -15.17 1.53 20.77
N ILE A 106 -15.29 0.45 20.00
CA ILE A 106 -15.94 0.46 18.68
C ILE A 106 -17.37 0.97 18.85
N ASN A 107 -18.12 0.41 19.81
CA ASN A 107 -19.55 0.66 19.99
C ASN A 107 -19.91 1.95 20.75
N GLY A 108 -18.92 2.72 21.22
CA GLY A 108 -19.12 3.87 22.10
C GLY A 108 -19.76 3.54 23.46
N ASN A 109 -19.63 2.30 23.95
CA ASN A 109 -20.28 1.84 25.19
C ASN A 109 -19.37 1.91 26.42
N ILE A 110 -19.34 3.08 27.07
CA ILE A 110 -18.54 3.33 28.30
C ILE A 110 -18.92 2.36 29.43
N ARG A 111 -20.19 1.93 29.55
CA ARG A 111 -20.61 1.00 30.61
C ARG A 111 -19.98 -0.38 30.42
N LEU A 112 -19.98 -0.88 29.19
CA LEU A 112 -19.32 -2.14 28.83
C LEU A 112 -17.81 -2.05 29.07
N ALA A 113 -17.17 -0.93 28.72
CA ALA A 113 -15.76 -0.70 28.97
C ALA A 113 -15.40 -0.72 30.46
N LYS A 114 -16.20 -0.05 31.31
CA LYS A 114 -16.03 -0.10 32.77
C LYS A 114 -16.08 -1.53 33.31
N LYS A 115 -17.04 -2.33 32.84
CA LYS A 115 -17.15 -3.74 33.24
C LYS A 115 -15.96 -4.57 32.74
N ALA A 116 -15.51 -4.35 31.51
CA ALA A 116 -14.35 -5.02 30.95
C ALA A 116 -13.07 -4.72 31.75
N LEU A 117 -12.82 -3.47 32.12
CA LEU A 117 -11.70 -3.07 32.98
C LEU A 117 -11.78 -3.74 34.37
N GLN A 118 -12.96 -3.81 34.97
CA GLN A 118 -13.18 -4.54 36.24
C GLN A 118 -12.90 -6.04 36.10
N GLN A 119 -13.11 -6.61 34.92
CA GLN A 119 -12.80 -8.01 34.59
C GLN A 119 -11.32 -8.23 34.22
N GLY A 120 -10.48 -7.20 34.33
CA GLY A 120 -9.03 -7.28 34.07
C GLY A 120 -8.63 -6.99 32.63
N ALA A 121 -9.50 -6.39 31.82
CA ALA A 121 -9.12 -5.91 30.49
C ALA A 121 -7.98 -4.89 30.58
N SER A 122 -7.05 -4.94 29.64
CA SER A 122 -6.05 -3.90 29.47
C SER A 122 -6.68 -2.67 28.81
N VAL A 123 -6.47 -1.48 29.38
CA VAL A 123 -6.81 -0.21 28.72
C VAL A 123 -6.00 0.00 27.42
N HIS A 124 -4.91 -0.74 27.25
CA HIS A 124 -4.06 -0.79 26.06
C HIS A 124 -4.24 -2.09 25.26
N ALA A 125 -5.38 -2.79 25.41
CA ALA A 125 -5.69 -3.97 24.58
C ALA A 125 -5.45 -3.63 23.10
N LYS A 126 -4.74 -4.50 22.39
CA LYS A 126 -4.49 -4.34 20.95
C LYS A 126 -5.48 -5.17 20.18
N ASP A 127 -6.08 -4.58 19.17
CA ASP A 127 -6.99 -5.28 18.27
C ASP A 127 -6.22 -6.39 17.52
N PRO A 128 -6.62 -7.67 17.65
CA PRO A 128 -5.95 -8.79 16.99
C PRO A 128 -6.33 -8.93 15.50
N LEU A 129 -7.32 -8.17 15.01
CA LEU A 129 -7.73 -8.18 13.61
C LEU A 129 -6.63 -7.56 12.74
N GLN A 130 -6.21 -8.26 11.68
CA GLN A 130 -5.07 -7.85 10.86
C GLN A 130 -5.30 -6.50 10.19
N GLU A 131 -6.53 -6.18 9.82
CA GLU A 131 -6.95 -4.92 9.22
C GLU A 131 -6.88 -3.73 10.18
N ASN A 132 -7.00 -3.99 11.49
CA ASN A 132 -6.95 -2.98 12.54
C ASN A 132 -5.54 -2.76 13.09
N LEU A 133 -4.56 -3.56 12.66
CA LEU A 133 -3.13 -3.30 12.83
C LEU A 133 -2.75 -2.95 14.27
N GLY A 134 -3.36 -3.63 15.25
CA GLY A 134 -3.07 -3.44 16.67
C GLY A 134 -3.58 -2.12 17.27
N GLU A 135 -4.59 -1.48 16.67
CA GLU A 135 -5.29 -0.33 17.24
C GLU A 135 -5.77 -0.62 18.68
N THR A 136 -5.69 0.40 19.53
CA THR A 136 -6.14 0.32 20.94
C THR A 136 -7.54 0.94 21.12
N PRO A 137 -8.22 0.71 22.26
CA PRO A 137 -9.48 1.40 22.58
C PRO A 137 -9.40 2.92 22.37
N LEU A 138 -8.26 3.53 22.71
CA LEU A 138 -8.06 4.97 22.55
C LEU A 138 -8.02 5.42 21.08
N HIS A 139 -7.51 4.60 20.15
CA HIS A 139 -7.54 4.88 18.71
C HIS A 139 -8.97 4.90 18.18
N LYS A 140 -9.75 3.86 18.50
CA LYS A 140 -11.15 3.72 18.05
C LYS A 140 -12.00 4.92 18.48
N VAL A 141 -11.93 5.33 19.74
CA VAL A 141 -12.70 6.49 20.23
C VAL A 141 -12.17 7.83 19.71
N ALA A 142 -10.86 7.94 19.47
CA ALA A 142 -10.24 9.14 18.92
C ALA A 142 -10.71 9.41 17.50
N PHE A 143 -10.75 8.37 16.65
CA PHE A 143 -11.28 8.43 15.30
C PHE A 143 -12.74 8.92 15.27
N ASN A 144 -13.58 8.34 16.14
CA ASN A 144 -15.02 8.62 16.21
C ASN A 144 -15.38 9.97 16.86
N ASN A 145 -14.39 10.76 17.28
CA ASN A 145 -14.58 11.99 18.05
C ASN A 145 -15.45 11.78 19.32
N ASP A 146 -15.39 10.59 19.94
CA ASP A 146 -16.13 10.31 21.18
C ASP A 146 -15.34 10.82 22.39
N VAL A 147 -15.38 12.15 22.58
CA VAL A 147 -14.60 12.87 23.59
C VAL A 147 -14.90 12.40 25.01
N GLU A 148 -16.15 12.01 25.31
CA GLU A 148 -16.53 11.53 26.64
C GLU A 148 -15.81 10.21 26.94
N PHE A 149 -15.87 9.27 25.99
CA PHE A 149 -15.18 7.99 26.13
C PHE A 149 -13.67 8.16 26.08
N LEU A 150 -13.16 9.00 25.18
CA LEU A 150 -11.73 9.34 25.12
C LEU A 150 -11.21 9.87 26.46
N ARG A 151 -11.93 10.80 27.09
CA ARG A 151 -11.57 11.31 28.43
C ARG A 151 -11.67 10.22 29.50
N PHE A 152 -12.68 9.35 29.42
CA PHE A 152 -12.77 8.19 30.31
C PHE A 152 -11.54 7.29 30.18
N LEU A 153 -11.15 6.86 28.99
CA LEU A 153 -9.98 6.01 28.78
C LEU A 153 -8.68 6.68 29.25
N LEU A 154 -8.50 7.97 28.97
CA LEU A 154 -7.34 8.74 29.46
C LEU A 154 -7.30 8.78 31.00
N ASN A 155 -8.44 8.94 31.67
CA ASN A 155 -8.54 8.90 33.14
C ASN A 155 -8.24 7.51 33.71
N GLU A 156 -8.55 6.45 32.97
CA GLU A 156 -8.20 5.06 33.30
C GLU A 156 -6.74 4.72 32.95
N GLY A 157 -5.94 5.70 32.52
CA GLY A 157 -4.51 5.54 32.28
C GLY A 157 -4.13 5.15 30.84
N ALA A 158 -5.02 5.32 29.86
CA ALA A 158 -4.66 5.14 28.45
C ALA A 158 -3.52 6.09 28.04
N ASP A 159 -2.50 5.56 27.36
CA ASP A 159 -1.34 6.32 26.90
C ASP A 159 -1.69 6.99 25.55
N PRO A 160 -1.74 8.33 25.47
CA PRO A 160 -2.07 9.04 24.24
C PRO A 160 -0.98 8.94 23.16
N ASN A 161 0.19 8.37 23.48
CA ASN A 161 1.34 8.22 22.58
C ASN A 161 1.58 6.78 22.12
N LEU A 162 0.79 5.83 22.60
CA LEU A 162 0.92 4.43 22.21
C LEU A 162 0.48 4.27 20.76
N SER A 163 1.38 3.85 19.88
CA SER A 163 1.08 3.69 18.46
C SER A 163 0.60 2.28 18.10
N ASP A 164 -0.22 2.21 17.06
CA ASP A 164 -0.56 0.97 16.34
C ASP A 164 0.65 0.43 15.53
N GLU A 165 0.45 -0.63 14.75
CA GLU A 165 1.49 -1.24 13.91
C GLU A 165 1.87 -0.39 12.68
N ARG A 166 1.00 0.56 12.28
CA ARG A 166 1.33 1.58 11.27
C ARG A 166 2.11 2.76 11.86
N GLY A 167 2.31 2.80 13.16
CA GLY A 167 2.87 3.96 13.86
C GLY A 167 1.89 5.12 13.99
N GLU A 168 0.59 4.90 13.73
CA GLU A 168 -0.44 5.90 14.01
C GLU A 168 -0.64 5.99 15.52
N THR A 169 -0.65 7.21 16.05
CA THR A 169 -1.02 7.47 17.45
C THR A 169 -2.50 7.86 17.51
N PRO A 170 -3.14 7.81 18.70
CA PRO A 170 -4.50 8.31 18.87
C PRO A 170 -4.70 9.73 18.34
N LEU A 171 -3.67 10.59 18.43
CA LEU A 171 -3.72 11.95 17.88
C LEU A 171 -3.76 11.96 16.35
N ILE A 172 -2.95 11.13 15.68
CA ILE A 172 -2.98 10.99 14.21
C ILE A 172 -4.34 10.42 13.77
N THR A 173 -4.85 9.42 14.49
CA THR A 173 -6.16 8.82 14.23
C THR A 173 -7.30 9.83 14.43
N ALA A 174 -7.23 10.69 15.46
CA ALA A 174 -8.19 11.79 15.65
C ALA A 174 -8.15 12.81 14.50
N VAL A 175 -6.95 13.16 14.00
CA VAL A 175 -6.81 14.03 12.82
C VAL A 175 -7.40 13.37 11.58
N TYR A 176 -7.15 12.07 11.39
CA TYR A 176 -7.69 11.29 10.26
C TYR A 176 -9.23 11.23 10.27
N GLY A 177 -9.82 11.07 11.47
CA GLY A 177 -11.26 11.14 11.72
C GLY A 177 -11.83 12.56 11.79
N LEU A 178 -10.99 13.59 11.62
CA LEU A 178 -11.36 15.02 11.70
C LEU A 178 -11.98 15.43 13.05
N GLY A 179 -11.67 14.71 14.12
CA GLY A 179 -12.20 14.92 15.47
C GLY A 179 -11.53 16.09 16.19
N LEU A 180 -12.03 17.31 15.97
CA LEU A 180 -11.45 18.56 16.50
C LEU A 180 -11.30 18.53 18.03
N GLU A 181 -12.33 18.07 18.73
CA GLU A 181 -12.38 18.01 20.19
C GLU A 181 -11.51 16.87 20.72
N SER A 182 -11.48 15.71 20.05
CA SER A 182 -10.54 14.62 20.36
C SER A 182 -9.10 15.09 20.22
N VAL A 183 -8.76 15.80 19.14
CA VAL A 183 -7.42 16.40 18.94
C VAL A 183 -7.10 17.35 20.10
N SER A 184 -8.03 18.25 20.45
CA SER A 184 -7.84 19.18 21.57
C SER A 184 -7.66 18.46 22.91
N ALA A 185 -8.46 17.42 23.19
CA ALA A 185 -8.39 16.64 24.41
C ALA A 185 -7.08 15.84 24.52
N LEU A 186 -6.63 15.23 23.42
CA LEU A 186 -5.38 14.47 23.36
C LEU A 186 -4.16 15.38 23.55
N LEU A 187 -4.13 16.56 22.91
CA LEU A 187 -3.07 17.55 23.13
C LEU A 187 -3.06 18.04 24.59
N GLY A 188 -4.24 18.29 25.18
CA GLY A 188 -4.37 18.59 26.61
C GLY A 188 -3.88 17.46 27.53
N ALA A 189 -3.99 16.21 27.07
CA ALA A 189 -3.44 15.02 27.73
C ALA A 189 -1.96 14.74 27.40
N LYS A 190 -1.25 15.71 26.80
CA LYS A 190 0.18 15.62 26.43
C LYS A 190 0.49 14.54 25.38
N ALA A 191 -0.42 14.31 24.42
CA ALA A 191 -0.08 13.62 23.18
C ALA A 191 1.06 14.37 22.45
N ASP A 192 2.08 13.65 22.00
CA ASP A 192 3.19 14.20 21.23
C ASP A 192 2.77 14.34 19.75
N PRO A 193 2.60 15.59 19.26
CA PRO A 193 2.16 15.87 17.89
C PRO A 193 3.23 15.58 16.83
N TYR A 194 4.46 15.25 17.26
CA TYR A 194 5.60 14.99 16.39
C TYR A 194 5.92 13.51 16.22
N LEU A 195 5.16 12.63 16.86
CA LEU A 195 5.19 11.21 16.51
C LEU A 195 4.70 11.03 15.08
N GLU A 196 5.30 10.05 14.41
CA GLU A 196 5.12 9.83 12.98
C GLU A 196 4.71 8.39 12.72
N THR A 197 3.82 8.22 11.75
CA THR A 197 3.55 6.92 11.14
C THR A 197 4.83 6.30 10.57
N THR A 198 4.78 5.00 10.28
CA THR A 198 5.82 4.28 9.52
C THR A 198 6.07 4.91 8.15
N SER A 199 5.05 5.55 7.56
CA SER A 199 5.16 6.31 6.32
C SER A 199 5.77 7.72 6.50
N GLY A 200 6.10 8.13 7.73
CA GLY A 200 6.75 9.41 8.04
C GLY A 200 5.81 10.62 8.02
N ILE A 201 4.55 10.41 8.39
CA ILE A 201 3.50 11.45 8.47
C ILE A 201 3.18 11.74 9.93
N ASN A 202 3.12 13.00 10.32
CA ASN A 202 2.66 13.45 11.64
C ASN A 202 1.29 14.14 11.56
N ALA A 203 0.75 14.53 12.72
CA ALA A 203 -0.58 15.16 12.83
C ALA A 203 -0.73 16.44 11.98
N ALA A 204 0.29 17.31 11.96
CA ALA A 204 0.24 18.57 11.22
C ALA A 204 0.28 18.37 9.69
N VAL A 205 1.13 17.45 9.22
CA VAL A 205 1.20 17.10 7.79
C VAL A 205 -0.11 16.45 7.34
N LEU A 206 -0.71 15.58 8.15
CA LEU A 206 -2.00 14.96 7.85
C LEU A 206 -3.15 15.98 7.85
N ALA A 207 -3.18 16.93 8.79
CA ALA A 207 -4.18 17.99 8.80
C ALA A 207 -4.12 18.86 7.52
N ALA A 208 -2.91 19.12 7.01
CA ALA A 208 -2.70 19.79 5.73
C ALA A 208 -3.06 18.91 4.53
N ASP A 209 -2.81 17.61 4.60
CA ASP A 209 -3.23 16.65 3.58
C ASP A 209 -4.74 16.61 3.39
N LEU A 210 -5.45 16.67 4.52
CA LEU A 210 -6.90 16.74 4.59
C LEU A 210 -7.42 18.17 4.37
N CYS A 211 -6.58 19.16 4.05
CA CYS A 211 -6.98 20.56 3.90
C CYS A 211 -7.88 21.13 5.02
N SER A 212 -7.68 20.68 6.27
CA SER A 212 -8.46 21.13 7.42
C SER A 212 -7.77 22.28 8.16
N LEU A 213 -8.17 23.51 7.86
CA LEU A 213 -7.71 24.70 8.57
C LEU A 213 -8.03 24.65 10.07
N PRO A 214 -9.22 24.21 10.51
CA PRO A 214 -9.53 24.10 11.94
C PRO A 214 -8.56 23.18 12.68
N LEU A 215 -8.20 22.03 12.12
CA LEU A 215 -7.23 21.11 12.74
C LEU A 215 -5.84 21.75 12.86
N LEU A 216 -5.36 22.39 11.79
CA LEU A 216 -4.10 23.12 11.85
C LEU A 216 -4.12 24.27 12.85
N GLN A 217 -5.23 24.98 12.98
CA GLN A 217 -5.39 26.04 13.97
C GLN A 217 -5.34 25.48 15.39
N ILE A 218 -6.02 24.36 15.67
CA ILE A 218 -5.96 23.68 16.98
C ILE A 218 -4.51 23.25 17.29
N LEU A 219 -3.82 22.62 16.34
CA LEU A 219 -2.42 22.24 16.49
C LEU A 219 -1.53 23.46 16.77
N LYS A 220 -1.65 24.53 15.96
CA LYS A 220 -0.90 25.78 16.17
C LYS A 220 -1.17 26.40 17.54
N ASN A 221 -2.43 26.47 17.95
CA ASN A 221 -2.84 27.04 19.24
C ASN A 221 -2.36 26.20 20.42
N ALA A 222 -2.20 24.89 20.24
CA ALA A 222 -1.56 24.00 21.21
C ALA A 222 -0.02 24.10 21.24
N GLY A 223 0.58 25.02 20.47
CA GLY A 223 2.03 25.24 20.43
C GLY A 223 2.79 24.31 19.48
N VAL A 224 2.09 23.59 18.58
CA VAL A 224 2.76 22.74 17.58
C VAL A 224 3.47 23.60 16.55
N ASP A 225 4.79 23.51 16.52
CA ASP A 225 5.62 24.06 15.44
C ASP A 225 5.31 23.39 14.10
N LEU A 226 4.57 24.11 13.24
CA LEU A 226 4.22 23.67 11.88
C LEU A 226 5.42 23.65 10.93
N ASN A 227 6.58 24.16 11.35
CA ASN A 227 7.81 24.22 10.55
C ASN A 227 8.81 23.12 10.91
N ARG A 228 8.43 22.18 11.78
CA ARG A 228 9.24 21.01 12.09
C ARG A 228 9.07 19.93 11.00
N PRO A 229 10.13 19.59 10.24
CA PRO A 229 10.05 18.59 9.18
C PRO A 229 9.88 17.18 9.74
N THR A 230 9.10 16.35 9.04
CA THR A 230 9.03 14.91 9.34
C THR A 230 10.34 14.19 9.03
N LYS A 231 10.47 12.90 9.38
CA LYS A 231 11.60 12.06 8.96
C LYS A 231 11.78 12.00 7.44
N LYS A 232 10.76 12.30 6.64
CA LYS A 232 10.87 12.41 5.17
C LYS A 232 11.09 13.85 4.66
N GLY A 233 11.18 14.82 5.58
CA GLY A 233 11.35 16.23 5.24
C GLY A 233 10.07 16.93 4.84
N PHE A 234 8.89 16.33 5.08
CA PHE A 234 7.63 16.99 4.76
C PHE A 234 7.30 18.03 5.83
N LEU A 235 6.70 19.12 5.35
CA LEU A 235 6.06 20.16 6.15
C LEU A 235 4.60 20.27 5.67
N PRO A 236 3.68 20.77 6.50
CA PRO A 236 2.29 21.03 6.11
C PRO A 236 2.17 21.78 4.77
N ILE A 237 3.07 22.75 4.50
CA ILE A 237 3.04 23.54 3.26
C ILE A 237 3.30 22.73 1.99
N HIS A 238 4.08 21.64 2.06
CA HIS A 238 4.31 20.77 0.91
C HIS A 238 3.00 20.09 0.48
N THR A 239 2.33 19.44 1.42
CA THR A 239 1.10 18.71 1.12
C THR A 239 -0.04 19.67 0.77
N ALA A 240 -0.14 20.80 1.47
CA ALA A 240 -1.11 21.84 1.17
C ALA A 240 -0.93 22.40 -0.24
N ALA A 241 0.31 22.60 -0.70
CA ALA A 241 0.57 23.10 -2.06
C ALA A 241 0.04 22.14 -3.12
N GLY A 242 0.01 20.84 -2.82
CA GLY A 242 -0.53 19.82 -3.71
C GLY A 242 -2.05 19.67 -3.74
N ARG A 243 -2.75 20.06 -2.67
CA ARG A 243 -4.16 19.67 -2.45
C ARG A 243 -5.11 20.81 -2.04
N CYS A 244 -4.61 21.88 -1.45
CA CYS A 244 -5.41 22.93 -0.82
C CYS A 244 -5.36 24.26 -1.57
N ASN A 245 -6.28 25.16 -1.26
CA ASN A 245 -6.35 26.48 -1.90
C ASN A 245 -5.31 27.48 -1.37
N GLY A 246 -5.19 28.63 -2.04
CA GLY A 246 -4.27 29.70 -1.66
C GLY A 246 -4.52 30.29 -0.25
N LYS A 247 -5.75 30.27 0.27
CA LYS A 247 -6.03 30.71 1.65
C LYS A 247 -5.36 29.80 2.69
N PHE A 248 -5.33 28.50 2.43
CA PHE A 248 -4.65 27.52 3.26
C PHE A 248 -3.14 27.77 3.29
N LEU A 249 -2.54 27.98 2.12
CA LEU A 249 -1.13 28.31 1.99
C LEU A 249 -0.78 29.64 2.66
N LYS A 250 -1.63 30.67 2.49
CA LYS A 250 -1.49 31.96 3.17
C LYS A 250 -1.43 31.80 4.68
N PHE A 251 -2.34 31.02 5.28
CA PHE A 251 -2.31 30.74 6.71
C PHE A 251 -0.99 30.08 7.15
N LEU A 252 -0.48 29.12 6.39
CA LEU A 252 0.79 28.46 6.71
C LEU A 252 1.97 29.44 6.64
N ILE A 253 2.03 30.29 5.61
CA ILE A 253 3.07 31.32 5.46
C ILE A 253 2.99 32.36 6.59
N GLU A 254 1.79 32.84 6.93
CA GLU A 254 1.55 33.72 8.09
C GLU A 254 1.86 33.02 9.43
N SER A 255 1.92 31.69 9.44
CA SER A 255 2.36 30.87 10.57
C SER A 255 3.87 30.59 10.56
N GLY A 256 4.63 31.25 9.68
CA GLY A 256 6.09 31.16 9.61
C GLY A 256 6.62 30.11 8.64
N ALA A 257 5.77 29.45 7.84
CA ALA A 257 6.23 28.50 6.83
C ALA A 257 6.93 29.22 5.68
N ASP A 258 8.15 28.77 5.36
CA ASP A 258 8.86 29.23 4.17
C ASP A 258 8.37 28.47 2.92
N PRO A 259 7.79 29.17 1.92
CA PRO A 259 7.28 28.56 0.69
C PRO A 259 8.39 28.01 -0.22
N GLN A 260 9.67 28.19 0.11
CA GLN A 260 10.81 27.64 -0.63
C GLN A 260 11.45 26.42 0.03
N THR A 261 11.13 26.12 1.29
CA THR A 261 11.79 25.03 2.02
C THR A 261 11.60 23.71 1.27
N PRO A 262 12.66 23.01 0.86
CA PRO A 262 12.54 21.75 0.14
C PRO A 262 12.32 20.56 1.08
N THR A 263 11.68 19.51 0.58
CA THR A 263 11.70 18.19 1.24
C THR A 263 13.11 17.58 1.24
N LYS A 264 13.29 16.41 1.90
CA LYS A 264 14.56 15.67 1.82
C LYS A 264 14.94 15.25 0.40
N THR A 265 13.97 15.16 -0.51
CA THR A 265 14.23 14.87 -1.93
C THR A 265 14.47 16.13 -2.75
N GLY A 266 14.52 17.31 -2.14
CA GLY A 266 14.72 18.59 -2.84
C GLY A 266 13.44 19.14 -3.49
N THR A 267 12.27 18.53 -3.29
CA THR A 267 11.01 19.00 -3.88
C THR A 267 10.50 20.21 -3.10
N THR A 268 10.28 21.34 -3.78
CA THR A 268 9.70 22.55 -3.17
C THR A 268 8.17 22.52 -3.18
N PRO A 269 7.48 23.36 -2.38
CA PRO A 269 6.03 23.52 -2.47
C PRO A 269 5.51 23.84 -3.87
N LEU A 270 6.21 24.71 -4.63
CA LEU A 270 5.84 25.01 -6.02
C LEU A 270 5.95 23.78 -6.93
N MET A 271 7.01 22.99 -6.80
CA MET A 271 7.12 21.72 -7.53
C MET A 271 5.99 20.76 -7.16
N GLN A 272 5.62 20.68 -5.88
CA GLN A 272 4.53 19.81 -5.42
C GLN A 272 3.17 20.25 -5.97
N ALA A 273 2.91 21.57 -6.04
CA ALA A 273 1.70 22.12 -6.64
C ALA A 273 1.60 21.77 -8.13
N ILE A 274 2.70 21.91 -8.87
CA ILE A 274 2.79 21.54 -10.30
C ILE A 274 2.60 20.02 -10.47
N LYS A 275 3.27 19.21 -9.65
CA LYS A 275 3.13 17.74 -9.65
C LYS A 275 1.70 17.29 -9.39
N LEU A 276 0.91 18.00 -8.59
CA LEU A 276 -0.47 17.58 -8.32
C LEU A 276 -1.52 18.39 -9.09
N GLY A 277 -1.08 19.32 -9.95
CA GLY A 277 -1.98 20.12 -10.79
C GLY A 277 -2.83 21.11 -10.00
N ASN A 278 -2.34 21.60 -8.86
CA ASN A 278 -3.08 22.54 -8.03
C ASN A 278 -2.82 23.99 -8.46
N LEU A 279 -3.72 24.50 -9.29
CA LEU A 279 -3.59 25.77 -10.01
C LEU A 279 -3.62 26.97 -9.08
N ASP A 280 -4.55 26.96 -8.13
CA ASP A 280 -4.69 28.01 -7.12
C ASP A 280 -3.39 28.13 -6.32
N ALA A 281 -2.79 26.99 -5.93
CA ALA A 281 -1.51 26.96 -5.25
C ALA A 281 -0.36 27.42 -6.15
N ILE A 282 -0.32 27.01 -7.43
CA ILE A 282 0.69 27.47 -8.39
C ILE A 282 0.63 28.99 -8.53
N GLN A 283 -0.55 29.55 -8.78
CA GLN A 283 -0.72 30.99 -8.93
C GLN A 283 -0.32 31.72 -7.64
N PHE A 284 -0.84 31.29 -6.50
CA PHE A 284 -0.53 31.89 -5.20
C PHE A 284 0.97 31.86 -4.90
N LEU A 285 1.65 30.74 -5.14
CA LEU A 285 3.09 30.60 -4.92
C LEU A 285 3.91 31.42 -5.91
N LEU A 286 3.48 31.54 -7.17
CA LEU A 286 4.11 32.43 -8.16
C LEU A 286 3.87 33.92 -7.85
N GLU A 287 2.85 34.27 -7.07
CA GLU A 287 2.72 35.65 -6.55
C GLU A 287 3.72 35.91 -5.40
N GLN A 288 4.23 34.86 -4.75
CA GLN A 288 5.27 34.98 -3.73
C GLN A 288 6.67 35.12 -4.34
N ASN A 289 7.63 35.56 -3.51
CA ASN A 289 9.05 35.61 -3.87
C ASN A 289 9.71 34.23 -3.75
N VAL A 290 9.26 33.25 -4.54
CA VAL A 290 9.83 31.89 -4.60
C VAL A 290 10.81 31.73 -5.76
N SER A 291 11.90 31.00 -5.52
CA SER A 291 12.80 30.55 -6.59
C SER A 291 12.11 29.51 -7.48
N VAL A 292 12.26 29.68 -8.79
CA VAL A 292 11.79 28.74 -9.81
C VAL A 292 12.93 27.90 -10.39
N SER A 293 14.18 28.13 -9.94
CA SER A 293 15.39 27.47 -10.43
C SER A 293 15.86 26.32 -9.54
N SER A 294 15.25 26.13 -8.37
CA SER A 294 15.55 25.00 -7.49
C SER A 294 15.35 23.68 -8.24
N VAL A 295 16.19 22.69 -7.94
CA VAL A 295 16.07 21.33 -8.46
C VAL A 295 15.90 20.37 -7.31
N ASP A 296 15.18 19.29 -7.56
CA ASP A 296 15.13 18.18 -6.64
C ASP A 296 16.35 17.26 -6.79
N ARG A 297 16.37 16.13 -6.08
CA ARG A 297 17.49 15.18 -6.07
C ARG A 297 17.79 14.55 -7.43
N TYR A 298 16.86 14.65 -8.38
CA TYR A 298 17.00 14.12 -9.74
C TYR A 298 17.38 15.22 -10.74
N GLY A 299 17.56 16.46 -10.29
CA GLY A 299 17.87 17.58 -11.17
C GLY A 299 16.63 18.23 -11.81
N TYR A 300 15.40 17.87 -11.39
CA TYR A 300 14.18 18.40 -11.98
C TYR A 300 13.70 19.65 -11.25
N ASP A 301 13.34 20.67 -12.03
CA ASP A 301 12.77 21.92 -11.54
C ASP A 301 11.27 22.04 -11.84
N SER A 302 10.68 23.18 -11.48
CA SER A 302 9.26 23.47 -11.75
C SER A 302 8.90 23.40 -13.23
N MET A 303 9.81 23.79 -14.12
CA MET A 303 9.58 23.77 -15.56
C MET A 303 9.59 22.34 -16.09
N PHE A 304 10.51 21.52 -15.60
CA PHE A 304 10.52 20.09 -15.85
C PHE A 304 9.18 19.44 -15.50
N TYR A 305 8.72 19.62 -14.26
CA TYR A 305 7.47 19.02 -13.78
C TYR A 305 6.22 19.49 -14.50
N LEU A 306 6.23 20.72 -15.02
CA LEU A 306 5.13 21.29 -15.78
C LEU A 306 5.06 20.69 -17.21
N LEU A 307 6.21 20.50 -17.86
CA LEU A 307 6.28 20.21 -19.29
C LEU A 307 6.51 18.73 -19.63
N ALA A 308 7.24 17.98 -18.80
CA ALA A 308 7.67 16.62 -19.11
C ALA A 308 6.57 15.55 -18.97
N ARG A 309 5.35 15.92 -18.60
CA ARG A 309 4.21 15.00 -18.49
C ARG A 309 3.71 14.61 -19.88
N LYS A 310 4.29 13.55 -20.43
CA LYS A 310 4.04 13.07 -21.80
C LYS A 310 2.64 12.49 -22.04
N ASP A 311 1.87 12.22 -20.99
CA ASP A 311 0.53 11.67 -21.13
C ASP A 311 -0.47 12.36 -20.19
N TYR A 312 -1.20 13.34 -20.74
CA TYR A 312 -2.28 14.03 -20.03
C TYR A 312 -3.50 13.11 -19.79
N SER A 313 -3.51 11.87 -20.32
CA SER A 313 -4.64 10.93 -20.20
C SER A 313 -4.75 10.26 -18.82
N HIS A 314 -3.67 10.23 -18.03
CA HIS A 314 -3.60 9.42 -16.80
C HIS A 314 -3.48 10.22 -15.50
N LEU A 315 -3.69 11.53 -15.53
CA LEU A 315 -4.14 12.26 -14.34
C LEU A 315 -5.46 11.61 -13.87
N ARG A 316 -5.37 10.54 -13.08
CA ARG A 316 -6.50 9.74 -12.57
C ARG A 316 -7.49 10.57 -11.75
N SER A 317 -7.18 11.83 -11.46
CA SER A 317 -8.18 12.85 -11.18
C SER A 317 -8.61 13.51 -12.48
N TRP A 318 -9.73 13.06 -13.05
CA TRP A 318 -10.46 13.63 -14.19
C TRP A 318 -10.86 15.12 -14.04
N HIS A 319 -10.21 15.93 -13.20
CA HIS A 319 -10.61 17.32 -12.90
C HIS A 319 -9.49 18.37 -12.70
N ALA A 320 -8.19 18.04 -12.58
CA ALA A 320 -7.21 19.07 -12.16
C ALA A 320 -6.46 19.81 -13.29
N LEU A 321 -6.18 19.18 -14.44
CA LEU A 321 -5.52 19.82 -15.58
C LEU A 321 -6.10 19.42 -16.96
N ILE A 322 -6.98 18.41 -17.01
CA ILE A 322 -7.57 17.88 -18.27
C ILE A 322 -8.55 18.87 -18.93
N HIS A 323 -8.93 19.96 -18.25
CA HIS A 323 -9.71 21.08 -18.80
C HIS A 323 -8.90 22.37 -19.01
N TYR A 324 -7.56 22.31 -19.16
CA TYR A 324 -6.80 23.54 -19.41
C TYR A 324 -7.01 24.11 -20.81
N GLU A 325 -7.55 25.32 -20.86
CA GLU A 325 -7.36 26.29 -21.94
C GLU A 325 -5.85 26.53 -22.11
N HIS A 326 -5.34 26.47 -23.35
CA HIS A 326 -3.93 26.75 -23.69
C HIS A 326 -3.38 28.00 -23.00
N ASP A 327 -4.25 28.99 -22.75
CA ASP A 327 -3.92 30.26 -22.14
C ASP A 327 -3.40 30.15 -20.71
N ARG A 328 -3.93 29.24 -19.89
CA ARG A 328 -3.48 29.13 -18.49
C ARG A 328 -2.14 28.41 -18.38
N LEU A 329 -1.90 27.38 -19.20
CA LEU A 329 -0.58 26.72 -19.26
C LEU A 329 0.48 27.70 -19.77
N LYS A 330 0.13 28.45 -20.84
CA LYS A 330 0.94 29.55 -21.37
C LYS A 330 1.27 30.57 -20.28
N ASP A 331 0.27 31.03 -19.52
CA ASP A 331 0.48 31.99 -18.43
C ASP A 331 1.45 31.48 -17.36
N ILE A 332 1.29 30.23 -16.91
CA ILE A 332 2.21 29.63 -15.92
C ILE A 332 3.64 29.57 -16.47
N ILE A 333 3.83 29.10 -17.72
CA ILE A 333 5.15 29.04 -18.35
C ILE A 333 5.78 30.44 -18.44
N LEU A 334 5.01 31.44 -18.89
CA LEU A 334 5.47 32.82 -18.99
C LEU A 334 5.87 33.39 -17.62
N ARG A 335 5.09 33.13 -16.57
CA ARG A 335 5.43 33.55 -15.19
C ARG A 335 6.70 32.88 -14.68
N LEU A 336 6.90 31.59 -14.99
CA LEU A 336 8.14 30.89 -14.65
C LEU A 336 9.35 31.51 -15.38
N ILE A 337 9.21 31.82 -16.68
CA ILE A 337 10.25 32.52 -17.45
C ILE A 337 10.56 33.89 -16.84
N GLN A 338 9.53 34.68 -16.53
CA GLN A 338 9.68 36.02 -15.93
C GLN A 338 10.38 35.97 -14.56
N LYS A 339 10.21 34.89 -13.79
CA LYS A 339 10.92 34.65 -12.52
C LYS A 339 12.33 34.09 -12.68
N GLY A 340 12.82 33.90 -13.91
CA GLY A 340 14.18 33.42 -14.17
C GLY A 340 14.32 31.90 -14.20
N ALA A 341 13.31 31.18 -14.71
CA ALA A 341 13.45 29.75 -14.98
C ALA A 341 14.66 29.49 -15.91
N PRO A 342 15.56 28.54 -15.59
CA PRO A 342 16.80 28.34 -16.33
C PRO A 342 16.56 27.57 -17.64
N LEU A 343 16.25 28.28 -18.71
CA LEU A 343 15.77 27.68 -19.97
C LEU A 343 16.76 26.75 -20.69
N TYR A 344 18.06 26.90 -20.41
CA TYR A 344 19.14 26.10 -21.01
C TYR A 344 19.65 24.98 -20.10
N ARG A 345 19.04 24.79 -18.93
CA ARG A 345 19.42 23.69 -18.04
C ARG A 345 19.16 22.37 -18.76
N GLU A 346 20.20 21.54 -18.87
CA GLU A 346 20.06 20.18 -19.36
C GLU A 346 19.62 19.24 -18.22
N TYR A 347 18.64 18.40 -18.52
CA TYR A 347 18.23 17.30 -17.66
C TYR A 347 19.05 16.04 -17.96
N GLU A 348 18.80 14.97 -17.18
CA GLU A 348 19.50 13.70 -17.33
C GLU A 348 19.35 13.08 -18.73
N ASP A 349 18.25 13.36 -19.43
CA ASP A 349 18.01 12.91 -20.81
C ASP A 349 18.56 13.87 -21.88
N GLY A 350 19.23 14.96 -21.50
CA GLY A 350 19.76 15.97 -22.42
C GLY A 350 18.72 16.95 -22.97
N THR A 351 17.45 16.82 -22.59
CA THR A 351 16.45 17.84 -22.89
C THR A 351 16.68 19.07 -22.01
N THR A 352 16.13 20.20 -22.46
CA THR A 352 16.08 21.46 -21.71
C THR A 352 14.63 21.94 -21.63
N PRO A 353 14.29 22.92 -20.78
CA PRO A 353 13.01 23.61 -20.87
C PRO A 353 12.61 24.01 -22.29
N LEU A 354 13.54 24.52 -23.11
CA LEU A 354 13.25 24.91 -24.50
C LEU A 354 12.86 23.71 -25.36
N PHE A 355 13.55 22.57 -25.20
CA PHE A 355 13.14 21.31 -25.84
C PHE A 355 11.73 20.93 -25.42
N LEU A 356 11.46 20.89 -24.10
CA LEU A 356 10.17 20.49 -23.58
C LEU A 356 9.03 21.40 -24.06
N MET A 357 9.25 22.72 -24.14
CA MET A 357 8.28 23.69 -24.65
C MET A 357 7.92 23.48 -26.13
N LEU A 358 8.92 23.08 -26.94
CA LEU A 358 8.70 22.75 -28.35
C LEU A 358 8.22 21.30 -28.57
N MET A 359 8.29 20.46 -27.54
CA MET A 359 7.76 19.09 -27.53
C MET A 359 6.27 19.01 -27.14
N ILE A 360 5.69 20.02 -26.47
CA ILE A 360 4.26 20.04 -26.08
C ILE A 360 3.38 19.78 -27.32
N GLY A 361 2.76 18.61 -27.47
CA GLY A 361 2.15 18.16 -28.72
C GLY A 361 0.66 17.81 -28.67
N GLY A 362 0.01 17.84 -29.84
CA GLY A 362 -1.42 17.56 -30.06
C GLY A 362 -2.04 18.63 -30.97
N LEU A 363 -3.11 18.31 -31.71
CA LEU A 363 -3.75 19.23 -32.69
C LEU A 363 -4.09 20.61 -32.11
N SER A 364 -4.38 20.68 -30.81
CA SER A 364 -4.69 21.94 -30.11
C SER A 364 -3.44 22.71 -29.64
N TYR A 365 -2.29 22.06 -29.47
CA TYR A 365 -1.06 22.65 -28.89
C TYR A 365 -0.10 23.26 -29.92
N ASP A 366 -0.37 23.09 -31.22
CA ASP A 366 0.44 23.65 -32.30
C ASP A 366 0.55 25.17 -32.24
N ASP A 367 -0.51 25.86 -31.83
CA ASP A 367 -0.49 27.31 -31.70
C ASP A 367 0.34 27.76 -30.49
N LEU A 368 0.46 26.93 -29.46
CA LEU A 368 1.32 27.19 -28.31
C LEU A 368 2.81 27.06 -28.68
N GLN A 369 3.18 26.06 -29.49
CA GLN A 369 4.55 25.94 -30.03
C GLN A 369 4.92 27.15 -30.90
N LYS A 370 4.03 27.55 -31.82
CA LYS A 370 4.22 28.75 -32.66
C LYS A 370 4.37 30.01 -31.81
N PHE A 371 3.52 30.16 -30.78
CA PHE A 371 3.62 31.26 -29.83
C PHE A 371 5.00 31.30 -29.18
N PHE A 372 5.51 30.17 -28.69
CA PHE A 372 6.83 30.15 -28.05
C PHE A 372 7.98 30.44 -29.04
N LEU A 373 7.90 30.02 -30.30
CA LEU A 373 8.90 30.42 -31.30
C LEU A 373 8.91 31.93 -31.55
N LEU A 374 7.74 32.56 -31.63
CA LEU A 374 7.61 34.02 -31.75
C LEU A 374 8.11 34.72 -30.48
N TYR A 375 7.79 34.16 -29.32
CA TYR A 375 8.25 34.65 -28.03
C TYR A 375 9.78 34.58 -27.93
N PHE A 376 10.39 33.44 -28.26
CA PHE A 376 11.85 33.29 -28.25
C PHE A 376 12.53 34.32 -29.14
N LYS A 377 12.00 34.53 -30.35
CA LYS A 377 12.48 35.58 -31.26
C LYS A 377 12.35 36.98 -30.67
N ALA A 378 11.20 37.31 -30.06
CA ALA A 378 10.96 38.63 -29.49
C ALA A 378 11.85 38.93 -28.28
N TYR A 379 12.20 37.90 -27.49
CA TYR A 379 12.98 38.03 -26.26
C TYR A 379 14.44 37.55 -26.40
N GLN A 380 14.93 37.34 -27.62
CA GLN A 380 16.31 36.93 -27.92
C GLN A 380 16.74 35.63 -27.19
N ILE A 381 15.79 34.73 -26.97
CA ILE A 381 16.07 33.38 -26.49
C ILE A 381 16.48 32.56 -27.72
N ASP A 382 17.64 31.90 -27.68
CA ASP A 382 18.17 31.15 -28.81
C ASP A 382 17.75 29.67 -28.72
N PRO A 383 16.77 29.20 -29.53
CA PRO A 383 16.40 27.80 -29.56
C PRO A 383 17.39 26.95 -30.38
N ASN A 384 18.49 27.52 -30.90
CA ASN A 384 19.53 26.80 -31.64
C ASN A 384 20.72 26.37 -30.78
N ALA A 385 20.77 26.76 -29.50
CA ALA A 385 21.77 26.27 -28.58
C ALA A 385 21.71 24.73 -28.51
N PRO A 386 22.76 24.00 -28.93
CA PRO A 386 22.76 22.55 -28.88
C PRO A 386 22.94 22.07 -27.44
N ASN A 387 22.33 20.94 -27.12
CA ASN A 387 22.63 20.22 -25.89
C ASN A 387 23.99 19.48 -25.99
N ARG A 388 24.38 18.77 -24.94
CA ARG A 388 25.61 17.95 -24.91
C ARG A 388 25.72 16.86 -25.99
N PHE A 389 24.61 16.50 -26.65
CA PHE A 389 24.58 15.53 -27.77
C PHE A 389 24.63 16.22 -29.14
N GLY A 390 24.68 17.55 -29.18
CA GLY A 390 24.78 18.36 -30.39
C GLY A 390 23.44 18.71 -31.04
N VAL A 391 22.31 18.33 -30.45
CA VAL A 391 20.96 18.60 -31.00
C VAL A 391 20.39 19.85 -30.35
N SER A 392 19.81 20.76 -31.14
CA SER A 392 19.12 21.94 -30.62
C SER A 392 17.59 21.78 -30.58
N PRO A 393 16.89 22.51 -29.67
CA PRO A 393 15.43 22.51 -29.63
C PRO A 393 14.77 22.82 -30.97
N PHE A 394 15.31 23.79 -31.72
CA PHE A 394 14.75 24.19 -33.02
C PHE A 394 14.95 23.12 -34.11
N GLN A 395 16.12 22.47 -34.14
CA GLN A 395 16.38 21.37 -35.08
C GLN A 395 15.38 20.23 -34.88
N TYR A 396 15.17 19.84 -33.63
CA TYR A 396 14.18 18.83 -33.28
C TYR A 396 12.74 19.24 -33.68
N TYR A 397 12.33 20.46 -33.32
CA TYR A 397 10.99 20.99 -33.66
C TYR A 397 10.71 20.95 -35.17
N ARG A 398 11.66 21.43 -35.98
CA ARG A 398 11.52 21.49 -37.44
C ARG A 398 11.28 20.11 -38.02
N MET A 399 12.07 19.14 -37.58
CA MET A 399 12.02 17.80 -38.11
C MET A 399 10.78 17.02 -37.64
N ARG A 400 10.33 17.23 -36.41
CA ARG A 400 9.03 16.69 -35.97
C ARG A 400 7.89 17.18 -36.86
N LYS A 401 7.90 18.46 -37.26
CA LYS A 401 6.93 19.01 -38.22
C LYS A 401 7.05 18.35 -39.59
N GLU A 402 8.27 18.10 -40.07
CA GLU A 402 8.48 17.38 -41.34
C GLU A 402 7.95 15.94 -41.28
N LEU A 403 8.15 15.23 -40.16
CA LEU A 403 7.67 13.86 -39.92
C LEU A 403 6.15 13.75 -39.78
N LEU A 404 5.49 14.72 -39.16
CA LEU A 404 4.03 14.74 -39.02
C LEU A 404 3.30 14.67 -40.37
N PHE A 405 3.98 15.08 -41.46
CA PHE A 405 3.48 15.05 -42.83
C PHE A 405 4.24 14.05 -43.72
N ALA A 406 5.11 13.20 -43.15
CA ALA A 406 5.91 12.22 -43.88
C ALA A 406 5.21 10.87 -44.07
N CYS A 407 4.14 10.59 -43.31
CA CYS A 407 3.42 9.31 -43.36
C CYS A 407 2.90 8.94 -44.77
N GLU A 408 2.82 9.91 -45.69
CA GLU A 408 2.32 9.74 -47.07
C GLU A 408 3.36 10.07 -48.18
N ASP A 409 4.60 10.48 -47.84
CA ASP A 409 5.60 11.01 -48.79
C ASP A 409 6.97 10.34 -48.65
N GLU A 410 7.27 9.38 -49.54
CA GLU A 410 8.54 8.65 -49.60
C GLU A 410 9.76 9.55 -49.86
N GLU A 411 9.61 10.68 -50.56
CA GLU A 411 10.73 11.59 -50.81
C GLU A 411 11.19 12.25 -49.50
N ARG A 412 10.23 12.63 -48.64
CA ARG A 412 10.53 13.17 -47.30
C ARG A 412 11.17 12.14 -46.40
N LYS A 413 10.66 10.91 -46.36
CA LYS A 413 11.29 9.81 -45.61
C LYS A 413 12.74 9.62 -46.04
N ASN A 414 13.00 9.57 -47.36
CA ASN A 414 14.36 9.46 -47.89
C ASN A 414 15.24 10.67 -47.54
N GLY A 415 14.69 11.88 -47.52
CA GLY A 415 15.38 13.09 -47.07
C GLY A 415 15.85 13.01 -45.61
N ILE A 416 14.98 12.55 -44.71
CA ILE A 416 15.31 12.36 -43.29
C ILE A 416 16.40 11.30 -43.12
N ASN A 417 16.27 10.17 -43.81
CA ASN A 417 17.28 9.11 -43.76
C ASN A 417 18.65 9.60 -44.27
N ARG A 418 18.69 10.38 -45.35
CA ARG A 418 19.92 11.00 -45.86
C ARG A 418 20.55 11.94 -44.83
N PHE A 419 19.74 12.83 -44.24
CA PHE A 419 20.20 13.74 -43.19
C PHE A 419 20.81 12.98 -42.00
N LEU A 420 20.13 11.95 -41.49
CA LEU A 420 20.62 11.13 -40.39
C LEU A 420 21.94 10.43 -40.73
N LEU A 421 22.09 9.90 -41.94
CA LEU A 421 23.33 9.26 -42.40
C LEU A 421 24.49 10.25 -42.53
N GLU A 422 24.24 11.45 -43.08
CA GLU A 422 25.23 12.52 -43.15
C GLU A 422 25.69 12.95 -41.75
N ARG A 423 24.74 13.19 -40.84
CA ARG A 423 25.04 13.55 -39.45
C ARG A 423 25.76 12.42 -38.71
N ASN A 424 25.41 11.16 -38.98
CA ASN A 424 26.07 10.00 -38.38
C ASN A 424 27.54 9.89 -38.80
N ALA A 425 27.88 10.22 -40.05
CA ALA A 425 29.26 10.23 -40.51
C ALA A 425 30.11 11.29 -39.79
N GLU A 426 29.50 12.41 -39.38
CA GLU A 426 30.16 13.48 -38.62
C GLU A 426 30.19 13.18 -37.11
N ASN A 427 29.06 12.74 -36.55
CA ASN A 427 28.87 12.50 -35.12
C ASN A 427 27.77 11.42 -34.88
N PRO A 428 28.15 10.15 -34.65
CA PRO A 428 27.20 9.07 -34.37
C PRO A 428 26.34 9.31 -33.12
N ILE A 429 26.85 10.05 -32.13
CA ILE A 429 26.11 10.39 -30.90
C ILE A 429 24.93 11.30 -31.22
N PHE A 430 25.13 12.30 -32.10
CA PHE A 430 24.06 13.18 -32.57
C PHE A 430 22.96 12.35 -33.22
N ALA A 431 23.32 11.50 -34.19
CA ALA A 431 22.34 10.73 -34.95
C ALA A 431 21.55 9.76 -34.05
N PHE A 432 22.23 9.09 -33.11
CA PHE A 432 21.58 8.25 -32.11
C PHE A 432 20.62 9.03 -31.21
N TYR A 433 21.09 10.13 -30.62
CA TYR A 433 20.27 10.92 -29.70
C TYR A 433 19.05 11.52 -30.42
N TYR A 434 19.21 11.88 -31.68
CA TYR A 434 18.15 12.37 -32.53
C TYR A 434 17.07 11.29 -32.79
N ILE A 435 17.48 10.04 -33.03
CA ILE A 435 16.55 8.89 -33.09
C ILE A 435 15.84 8.70 -31.75
N TYR A 436 16.57 8.75 -30.63
CA TYR A 436 15.98 8.63 -29.31
C TYR A 436 14.84 9.63 -29.08
N LEU A 437 15.04 10.91 -29.46
CA LEU A 437 13.99 11.94 -29.35
C LEU A 437 12.76 11.65 -30.24
N LEU A 438 12.92 10.92 -31.34
CA LEU A 438 11.82 10.49 -32.21
C LEU A 438 11.05 9.31 -31.63
N CYS A 439 11.76 8.33 -31.06
CA CYS A 439 11.16 7.20 -30.36
C CYS A 439 10.24 7.66 -29.21
N LEU A 440 10.57 8.78 -28.54
CA LEU A 440 9.73 9.35 -27.49
C LEU A 440 8.31 9.75 -27.94
N HIS A 441 8.06 9.85 -29.25
CA HIS A 441 6.77 10.24 -29.84
C HIS A 441 6.22 9.19 -30.81
N GLY A 442 6.79 7.99 -30.87
CA GLY A 442 6.29 6.91 -31.71
C GLY A 442 6.58 7.08 -33.21
N TYR A 443 7.53 7.93 -33.60
CA TYR A 443 7.87 8.19 -35.02
C TYR A 443 9.03 7.33 -35.55
N GLU A 444 9.51 6.35 -34.79
CA GLU A 444 10.63 5.49 -35.16
C GLU A 444 10.37 4.68 -36.45
N HIS A 445 9.10 4.35 -36.73
CA HIS A 445 8.68 3.63 -37.93
C HIS A 445 8.89 4.42 -39.24
N GLU A 446 9.16 5.72 -39.15
CA GLU A 446 9.45 6.58 -40.30
C GLU A 446 10.93 6.51 -40.75
N ILE A 447 11.78 5.85 -39.97
CA ILE A 447 13.21 5.68 -40.27
C ILE A 447 13.45 4.32 -40.90
N GLN A 448 14.23 4.27 -41.99
CA GLN A 448 14.53 3.01 -42.66
C GLN A 448 15.42 2.12 -41.79
N ASN A 449 15.13 0.82 -41.77
CA ASN A 449 15.92 -0.18 -41.03
C ASN A 449 17.41 -0.16 -41.41
N THR A 450 17.73 0.11 -42.68
CA THR A 450 19.11 0.24 -43.17
C THR A 450 19.84 1.44 -42.56
N THR A 451 19.14 2.54 -42.30
CA THR A 451 19.66 3.74 -41.64
C THR A 451 19.87 3.49 -40.15
N LEU A 452 18.86 2.93 -39.47
CA LEU A 452 18.96 2.55 -38.06
C LEU A 452 20.16 1.62 -37.83
N ARG A 453 20.30 0.58 -38.65
CA ARG A 453 21.44 -0.36 -38.63
C ARG A 453 22.79 0.36 -38.68
N LYS A 454 22.97 1.27 -39.64
CA LYS A 454 24.23 2.00 -39.81
C LYS A 454 24.54 2.90 -38.61
N ILE A 455 23.53 3.56 -38.06
CA ILE A 455 23.70 4.49 -36.94
C ILE A 455 24.06 3.73 -35.66
N TYR A 456 23.30 2.68 -35.33
CA TYR A 456 23.61 1.85 -34.16
C TYR A 456 24.97 1.16 -34.29
N SER A 457 25.32 0.66 -35.47
CA SER A 457 26.65 0.10 -35.73
C SER A 457 27.75 1.14 -35.49
N SER A 458 27.59 2.36 -36.04
CA SER A 458 28.58 3.44 -35.89
C SER A 458 28.74 3.87 -34.43
N LEU A 459 27.65 3.90 -33.67
CA LEU A 459 27.66 4.23 -32.25
C LEU A 459 28.38 3.15 -31.42
N LEU A 460 28.13 1.87 -31.70
CA LEU A 460 28.77 0.75 -31.00
C LEU A 460 30.27 0.65 -31.30
N ASP A 461 30.70 1.12 -32.49
CA ASP A 461 32.11 1.17 -32.90
C ASP A 461 32.89 2.30 -32.19
N LEU A 462 32.22 3.20 -31.45
CA LEU A 462 32.90 4.25 -30.69
C LEU A 462 33.72 3.68 -29.53
N SER A 463 34.97 4.14 -29.42
CA SER A 463 35.87 3.78 -28.32
C SER A 463 35.28 4.16 -26.95
N LYS A 464 34.59 5.30 -26.87
CA LYS A 464 33.84 5.76 -25.69
C LYS A 464 32.41 6.10 -26.08
N LEU A 465 31.47 5.45 -25.41
CA LEU A 465 30.03 5.72 -25.56
C LEU A 465 29.63 7.05 -24.87
N PRO A 466 28.55 7.71 -25.33
CA PRO A 466 28.07 8.95 -24.73
C PRO A 466 27.61 8.74 -23.28
N ASP A 467 27.78 9.77 -22.46
CA ASP A 467 27.24 9.81 -21.10
C ASP A 467 25.73 10.08 -21.14
N PHE A 468 24.99 9.00 -21.35
CA PHE A 468 23.54 8.98 -21.42
C PHE A 468 23.02 7.84 -20.56
N LYS A 469 22.35 8.19 -19.45
CA LYS A 469 21.95 7.27 -18.36
C LYS A 469 21.19 6.02 -18.84
N HIS A 470 20.37 6.17 -19.88
CA HIS A 470 19.55 5.09 -20.45
C HIS A 470 20.10 4.54 -21.77
N LEU A 471 21.37 4.83 -22.12
CA LEU A 471 21.96 4.41 -23.39
C LEU A 471 21.91 2.91 -23.60
N GLU A 472 22.40 2.15 -22.62
CA GLU A 472 22.43 0.69 -22.71
C GLU A 472 21.01 0.16 -22.92
N LEU A 473 20.07 0.62 -22.09
CA LEU A 473 18.65 0.26 -22.15
C LEU A 473 18.06 0.45 -23.56
N GLU A 474 18.26 1.65 -24.11
CA GLU A 474 17.71 2.03 -25.41
C GLU A 474 18.33 1.20 -26.53
N LEU A 475 19.64 0.93 -26.47
CA LEU A 475 20.32 0.08 -27.45
C LEU A 475 19.79 -1.36 -27.41
N TRP A 476 19.59 -1.93 -26.22
CA TRP A 476 19.00 -3.26 -26.10
C TRP A 476 17.58 -3.31 -26.67
N LYS A 477 16.73 -2.34 -26.30
CA LYS A 477 15.35 -2.25 -26.82
C LYS A 477 15.32 -2.18 -28.35
N GLN A 478 16.11 -1.28 -28.93
CA GLN A 478 16.05 -0.99 -30.36
C GLN A 478 16.75 -2.05 -31.22
N ILE A 479 17.89 -2.59 -30.79
CA ILE A 479 18.66 -3.55 -31.59
C ILE A 479 18.00 -4.94 -31.57
N PHE A 480 17.46 -5.38 -30.44
CA PHE A 480 16.77 -6.68 -30.39
C PHE A 480 15.45 -6.70 -31.16
N ALA A 481 14.84 -5.54 -31.38
CA ALA A 481 13.73 -5.37 -32.32
C ALA A 481 14.11 -5.68 -33.77
N THR A 482 15.41 -5.60 -34.12
CA THR A 482 15.88 -5.83 -35.50
C THR A 482 16.26 -7.30 -35.74
N GLU A 483 16.08 -7.78 -36.98
CA GLU A 483 16.52 -9.11 -37.41
C GLU A 483 18.01 -9.13 -37.86
N ASP A 484 18.87 -8.28 -37.29
CA ASP A 484 20.28 -8.15 -37.71
C ASP A 484 21.25 -8.89 -36.75
N PRO A 485 21.75 -10.08 -37.13
CA PRO A 485 22.65 -10.86 -36.27
C PRO A 485 24.01 -10.19 -36.03
N ASP A 486 24.53 -9.42 -36.99
CA ASP A 486 25.82 -8.74 -36.85
C ASP A 486 25.73 -7.63 -35.81
N LEU A 487 24.64 -6.87 -35.82
CA LEU A 487 24.40 -5.79 -34.88
C LEU A 487 24.14 -6.32 -33.47
N LYS A 488 23.39 -7.43 -33.33
CA LYS A 488 23.22 -8.15 -32.06
C LYS A 488 24.57 -8.61 -31.50
N LYS A 489 25.45 -9.17 -32.34
CA LYS A 489 26.80 -9.59 -31.94
C LYS A 489 27.66 -8.41 -31.49
N LYS A 490 27.60 -7.27 -32.20
CA LYS A 490 28.29 -6.04 -31.77
C LYS A 490 27.77 -5.55 -30.42
N LEU A 491 26.45 -5.54 -30.22
CA LEU A 491 25.84 -5.14 -28.95
C LEU A 491 26.34 -6.02 -27.79
N LEU A 492 26.32 -7.34 -27.97
CA LEU A 492 26.81 -8.32 -26.99
C LEU A 492 28.31 -8.17 -26.69
N SER A 493 29.10 -7.75 -27.68
CA SER A 493 30.53 -7.47 -27.46
C SER A 493 30.76 -6.23 -26.59
N ARG A 494 29.82 -5.27 -26.63
CA ARG A 494 29.89 -4.00 -25.89
C ARG A 494 29.30 -4.11 -24.49
N PHE A 495 28.18 -4.80 -24.38
CA PHE A 495 27.45 -5.09 -23.15
C PHE A 495 27.27 -6.59 -23.05
N GLN A 496 28.11 -7.23 -22.24
CA GLN A 496 28.08 -8.68 -22.09
C GLN A 496 26.72 -9.12 -21.52
N ASP A 497 26.21 -8.41 -20.51
CA ASP A 497 24.99 -8.77 -19.80
C ASP A 497 23.86 -7.76 -20.03
N PRO A 498 22.67 -8.21 -20.48
CA PRO A 498 21.52 -7.34 -20.71
C PRO A 498 21.02 -6.62 -19.45
N PRO A 499 20.47 -5.40 -19.57
CA PRO A 499 19.75 -4.72 -18.49
C PRO A 499 18.68 -5.62 -17.87
N ALA A 500 18.54 -5.61 -16.54
CA ALA A 500 17.44 -6.26 -15.83
C ALA A 500 16.06 -5.90 -16.45
N GLY A 501 15.26 -6.90 -16.81
CA GLY A 501 13.95 -6.64 -17.39
C GLY A 501 13.87 -6.52 -18.90
N PHE A 502 14.97 -6.69 -19.63
CA PHE A 502 14.96 -6.48 -21.10
C PHE A 502 13.96 -7.38 -21.84
N TRP A 503 13.69 -8.57 -21.31
CA TRP A 503 12.72 -9.52 -21.85
C TRP A 503 11.31 -8.94 -21.94
N ASN A 504 10.93 -7.98 -21.08
CA ASN A 504 9.62 -7.34 -21.15
C ASN A 504 9.40 -6.62 -22.50
N TRP A 505 10.46 -6.08 -23.11
CA TRP A 505 10.35 -5.39 -24.40
C TRP A 505 10.36 -6.33 -25.59
N ILE A 506 10.85 -7.56 -25.41
CA ILE A 506 10.89 -8.59 -26.46
C ILE A 506 9.54 -9.34 -26.51
N ARG A 507 8.87 -9.47 -25.36
CA ARG A 507 7.64 -10.25 -25.22
C ARG A 507 6.35 -9.45 -25.39
N PHE A 508 6.35 -8.18 -25.02
CA PHE A 508 5.19 -7.30 -25.20
C PHE A 508 5.52 -6.31 -26.30
N PRO A 509 5.19 -6.59 -27.57
CA PRO A 509 5.03 -5.51 -28.52
C PRO A 509 3.98 -4.59 -27.90
N ASP A 510 4.32 -3.32 -27.64
CA ASP A 510 3.32 -2.31 -27.35
C ASP A 510 2.16 -2.52 -28.35
N ASN A 511 0.91 -2.45 -27.87
CA ASN A 511 -0.36 -2.86 -28.51
C ASN A 511 -0.65 -2.30 -29.94
N TYR A 512 0.34 -1.77 -30.67
CA TYR A 512 0.25 -1.15 -31.98
C TYR A 512 1.41 -1.47 -32.95
N ASN A 513 2.36 -2.38 -32.66
CA ASN A 513 3.39 -2.75 -33.65
C ASN A 513 3.31 -4.24 -34.07
N PRO A 514 2.64 -4.57 -35.19
CA PRO A 514 2.48 -5.94 -35.68
C PRO A 514 3.76 -6.56 -36.28
N ASN A 515 4.88 -5.84 -36.31
CA ASN A 515 6.14 -6.31 -36.91
C ASN A 515 7.18 -6.84 -35.92
N PHE A 516 6.85 -6.96 -34.63
CA PHE A 516 7.72 -7.65 -33.69
C PHE A 516 7.50 -9.17 -33.81
N PRO A 517 8.52 -9.98 -34.14
CA PRO A 517 8.40 -11.43 -34.11
C PRO A 517 8.06 -11.90 -32.69
N ASP A 518 7.17 -12.88 -32.53
CA ASP A 518 6.95 -13.58 -31.26
C ASP A 518 8.23 -14.33 -30.87
N TYR A 519 9.13 -13.66 -30.16
CA TYR A 519 10.37 -14.26 -29.68
C TYR A 519 10.09 -15.10 -28.44
N HIS A 520 9.97 -16.42 -28.65
CA HIS A 520 9.82 -17.38 -27.56
C HIS A 520 11.23 -17.88 -27.10
N PRO A 521 11.62 -17.73 -25.83
CA PRO A 521 12.96 -18.07 -25.33
C PRO A 521 13.34 -19.53 -25.53
N ASP A 522 12.35 -20.42 -25.44
CA ASP A 522 12.57 -21.85 -25.61
C ASP A 522 12.80 -22.27 -27.07
N ALA A 523 12.53 -21.39 -28.03
CA ALA A 523 12.89 -21.60 -29.44
C ALA A 523 14.36 -21.27 -29.74
N ASP A 524 15.05 -20.55 -28.85
CA ASP A 524 16.45 -20.12 -29.01
C ASP A 524 17.22 -20.23 -27.67
N PRO A 525 18.09 -21.25 -27.50
CA PRO A 525 18.90 -21.42 -26.30
C PRO A 525 19.76 -20.20 -25.94
N GLU A 526 20.21 -19.44 -26.94
CA GLU A 526 21.05 -18.24 -26.72
C GLU A 526 20.22 -17.11 -26.09
N LEU A 527 18.94 -17.01 -26.43
CA LEU A 527 17.99 -16.05 -25.84
C LEU A 527 17.61 -16.42 -24.39
N SER A 528 17.46 -17.72 -24.09
CA SER A 528 17.25 -18.21 -22.73
C SER A 528 18.42 -17.84 -21.80
N ASP A 529 19.65 -18.04 -22.26
CA ASP A 529 20.85 -17.66 -21.52
C ASP A 529 20.93 -16.14 -21.27
N LEU A 530 20.54 -15.33 -22.26
CA LEU A 530 20.47 -13.87 -22.10
C LEU A 530 19.41 -13.45 -21.08
N TRP A 531 18.26 -14.11 -21.07
CA TRP A 531 17.20 -13.87 -20.11
C TRP A 531 17.68 -14.10 -18.67
N VAL A 532 18.32 -15.25 -18.42
CA VAL A 532 18.88 -15.58 -17.10
C VAL A 532 19.93 -14.54 -16.67
N ARG A 533 20.84 -14.13 -17.56
CA ARG A 533 21.86 -13.12 -17.25
C ARG A 533 21.28 -11.74 -16.97
N SER A 534 20.20 -11.36 -17.64
CA SER A 534 19.47 -10.12 -17.32
C SER A 534 18.90 -10.16 -15.91
N ILE A 535 18.30 -11.29 -15.48
CA ILE A 535 17.75 -11.45 -14.12
C ILE A 535 18.87 -11.34 -13.08
N GLN A 536 20.05 -11.86 -13.38
CA GLN A 536 21.23 -11.78 -12.51
C GLN A 536 21.79 -10.36 -12.36
N LYS A 537 21.56 -9.45 -13.32
CA LYS A 537 22.17 -8.12 -13.33
C LYS A 537 21.61 -7.18 -12.25
N GLY A 538 20.39 -7.40 -11.76
CA GLY A 538 19.84 -6.64 -10.64
C GLY A 538 18.32 -6.67 -10.56
N ASP A 539 17.76 -6.07 -9.51
CA ASP A 539 16.36 -6.32 -9.14
C ASP A 539 15.36 -5.39 -9.80
N THR A 540 15.79 -4.18 -10.17
CA THR A 540 14.92 -3.13 -10.68
C THR A 540 15.61 -2.25 -11.70
N ILE A 541 14.93 -2.00 -12.81
CA ILE A 541 15.25 -0.89 -13.70
C ILE A 541 14.08 0.07 -13.75
N ASP A 542 14.41 1.36 -13.73
CA ASP A 542 13.47 2.44 -13.98
C ASP A 542 13.68 2.90 -15.43
N PRO A 543 12.86 2.42 -16.39
CA PRO A 543 13.11 2.66 -17.81
C PRO A 543 12.92 4.13 -18.19
N PHE A 544 12.07 4.86 -17.47
CA PHE A 544 11.81 6.29 -17.67
C PHE A 544 11.32 6.93 -16.36
N ASP A 545 12.02 7.93 -15.84
CA ASP A 545 11.64 8.67 -14.62
C ASP A 545 10.33 9.50 -14.80
N HIS A 546 9.70 9.45 -15.99
CA HIS A 546 8.67 10.41 -16.45
C HIS A 546 7.43 9.83 -17.13
N SER A 547 7.29 8.51 -17.25
CA SER A 547 6.08 7.91 -17.81
C SER A 547 5.54 6.82 -16.90
N TYR A 548 4.26 6.50 -17.08
CA TYR A 548 3.49 5.49 -16.34
C TYR A 548 4.05 4.06 -16.41
N HIS A 549 5.22 3.85 -16.99
CA HIS A 549 5.84 2.54 -16.99
C HIS A 549 6.31 2.22 -15.57
N GLU A 550 5.66 1.23 -14.98
CA GLU A 550 6.08 0.66 -13.71
C GLU A 550 7.55 0.27 -13.81
N LYS A 551 8.30 0.51 -12.73
CA LYS A 551 9.65 -0.04 -12.57
C LYS A 551 9.64 -1.49 -13.05
N ILE A 552 10.57 -1.82 -13.92
CA ILE A 552 10.70 -3.18 -14.40
C ILE A 552 11.49 -3.94 -13.35
N TYR A 553 10.80 -4.87 -12.67
CA TYR A 553 11.43 -5.70 -11.67
C TYR A 553 11.93 -6.99 -12.32
N ALA A 554 13.15 -7.41 -12.02
CA ALA A 554 13.69 -8.67 -12.56
C ALA A 554 12.83 -9.88 -12.19
N ARG A 555 12.19 -9.85 -11.01
CA ARG A 555 11.21 -10.85 -10.58
C ARG A 555 10.03 -11.00 -11.54
N ASN A 556 9.66 -9.96 -12.28
CA ASN A 556 8.58 -10.05 -13.27
C ASN A 556 8.96 -10.99 -14.41
N GLY A 557 10.23 -11.06 -14.82
CA GLY A 557 10.70 -12.04 -15.81
C GLY A 557 10.61 -13.47 -15.32
N ILE A 558 10.87 -13.68 -14.02
CA ILE A 558 10.68 -14.97 -13.38
C ILE A 558 9.18 -15.32 -13.37
N TYR A 559 8.29 -14.39 -13.03
CA TYR A 559 6.84 -14.61 -13.07
C TYR A 559 6.30 -14.87 -14.47
N ASP A 560 6.79 -14.11 -15.45
CA ASP A 560 6.41 -14.24 -16.85
C ASP A 560 6.80 -15.61 -17.40
N ALA A 561 7.93 -16.18 -16.97
CA ALA A 561 8.31 -17.56 -17.28
C ALA A 561 7.30 -18.61 -16.78
N PHE A 562 6.50 -18.30 -15.74
CA PHE A 562 5.45 -19.19 -15.24
C PHE A 562 4.08 -19.01 -15.92
N LYS A 563 3.88 -17.91 -16.67
CA LYS A 563 2.60 -17.62 -17.31
C LYS A 563 2.36 -18.45 -18.57
N GLU A 564 3.40 -18.71 -19.36
CA GLU A 564 3.30 -19.53 -20.59
C GLU A 564 3.62 -20.98 -20.30
N CYS A 565 2.89 -21.90 -20.93
CA CYS A 565 3.09 -23.33 -20.73
C CYS A 565 4.33 -23.91 -21.43
N ASP A 566 5.05 -23.09 -22.21
CA ASP A 566 6.04 -23.56 -23.17
C ASP A 566 7.49 -23.12 -22.84
N GLN A 567 7.76 -22.58 -21.64
CA GLN A 567 9.07 -22.01 -21.23
C GLN A 567 9.88 -22.88 -20.26
N TRP A 568 9.98 -24.20 -20.53
CA TRP A 568 10.60 -25.17 -19.62
C TRP A 568 12.13 -25.12 -19.57
N ASN A 569 12.81 -24.78 -20.68
CA ASN A 569 14.27 -24.68 -20.69
C ASN A 569 14.74 -23.52 -19.81
N LEU A 570 14.10 -22.35 -19.97
CA LEU A 570 14.34 -21.18 -19.12
C LEU A 570 14.08 -21.50 -17.65
N LEU A 571 12.95 -22.15 -17.35
CA LEU A 571 12.64 -22.54 -15.98
C LEU A 571 13.72 -23.50 -15.43
N ASP A 572 14.20 -24.48 -16.20
CA ASP A 572 15.19 -25.48 -15.76
C ASP A 572 16.50 -24.79 -15.36
N GLN A 573 16.97 -23.87 -16.22
CA GLN A 573 18.12 -23.02 -15.96
C GLN A 573 17.92 -22.17 -14.69
N LEU A 574 16.78 -21.49 -14.55
CA LEU A 574 16.48 -20.69 -13.36
C LEU A 574 16.47 -21.58 -12.10
N SER A 575 15.87 -22.77 -12.16
CA SER A 575 15.71 -23.65 -10.99
C SER A 575 17.04 -24.16 -10.43
N SER A 576 18.07 -24.21 -11.26
CA SER A 576 19.43 -24.54 -10.84
C SER A 576 20.13 -23.40 -10.06
N GLN A 577 19.60 -22.17 -10.14
CA GLN A 577 20.22 -20.96 -9.60
C GLN A 577 19.52 -20.44 -8.34
N THR A 578 19.78 -21.12 -7.22
CA THR A 578 19.19 -20.82 -5.89
C THR A 578 19.23 -19.34 -5.45
N SER A 579 20.21 -18.55 -5.91
CA SER A 579 20.35 -17.12 -5.56
C SER A 579 19.29 -16.22 -6.19
N LEU A 580 18.81 -16.52 -7.41
CA LEU A 580 17.83 -15.69 -8.12
C LEU A 580 16.43 -15.80 -7.49
N TRP A 581 16.16 -16.88 -6.77
CA TRP A 581 14.89 -17.10 -6.10
C TRP A 581 14.66 -16.19 -4.90
N LYS A 582 15.71 -15.51 -4.41
CA LYS A 582 15.56 -14.42 -3.44
C LYS A 582 14.80 -13.21 -4.00
N LEU A 583 14.68 -13.12 -5.32
CA LEU A 583 13.99 -12.00 -6.00
C LEU A 583 12.48 -12.21 -6.11
N VAL A 584 12.01 -13.44 -5.91
CA VAL A 584 10.62 -13.86 -6.11
C VAL A 584 9.82 -13.69 -4.82
N ASP A 585 8.68 -13.01 -4.93
CA ASP A 585 7.62 -12.97 -3.91
C ASP A 585 6.77 -14.24 -4.03
N PRO A 586 6.72 -15.08 -2.98
CA PRO A 586 5.90 -16.28 -2.96
C PRO A 586 4.41 -16.05 -3.26
N ASN A 587 3.84 -14.89 -2.93
CA ASN A 587 2.43 -14.59 -3.19
C ASN A 587 2.19 -14.29 -4.67
N GLN A 588 3.01 -13.41 -5.27
CA GLN A 588 2.92 -13.10 -6.70
C GLN A 588 3.26 -14.30 -7.57
N PHE A 589 4.12 -15.21 -7.11
CA PHE A 589 4.37 -16.48 -7.80
C PHE A 589 3.06 -17.25 -8.08
N TRP A 590 2.16 -17.35 -7.10
CA TRP A 590 0.90 -18.10 -7.25
C TRP A 590 -0.10 -17.44 -8.19
N GLU A 591 -0.18 -16.12 -8.18
CA GLU A 591 -1.04 -15.37 -9.10
C GLU A 591 -0.66 -15.62 -10.56
N ASN A 592 0.64 -15.84 -10.81
CA ASN A 592 1.21 -16.01 -12.14
C ASN A 592 1.40 -17.49 -12.54
N TYR A 593 1.41 -18.42 -11.57
CA TYR A 593 1.50 -19.85 -11.82
C TYR A 593 0.23 -20.39 -12.49
N ARG A 594 0.40 -21.11 -13.61
CA ARG A 594 -0.68 -21.80 -14.33
C ARG A 594 -0.61 -23.32 -14.12
N PRO A 595 -1.43 -23.89 -13.20
CA PRO A 595 -1.45 -25.32 -12.90
C PRO A 595 -1.66 -26.23 -14.14
N SER A 596 -2.36 -25.73 -15.15
CA SER A 596 -2.64 -26.43 -16.41
C SER A 596 -1.38 -26.75 -17.22
N CYS A 597 -0.30 -25.98 -17.05
CA CYS A 597 0.95 -26.17 -17.78
C CYS A 597 1.79 -27.34 -17.23
N VAL A 598 1.64 -27.65 -15.94
CA VAL A 598 2.47 -28.65 -15.25
C VAL A 598 1.84 -30.03 -15.39
N THR A 599 2.36 -30.85 -16.29
CA THR A 599 1.78 -32.17 -16.63
C THR A 599 2.60 -33.35 -16.14
N GLY A 600 3.86 -33.16 -15.75
CA GLY A 600 4.78 -34.22 -15.33
C GLY A 600 5.43 -34.02 -13.95
N GLU A 601 5.97 -35.12 -13.43
CA GLU A 601 6.59 -35.19 -12.09
C GLU A 601 7.89 -34.38 -12.00
N LYS A 602 8.62 -34.22 -13.12
CA LYS A 602 9.84 -33.41 -13.21
C LYS A 602 9.50 -31.93 -12.98
N GLU A 603 8.49 -31.44 -13.68
CA GLU A 603 7.99 -30.07 -13.66
C GLU A 603 7.39 -29.74 -12.28
N GLU A 604 6.64 -30.67 -11.68
CA GLU A 604 6.11 -30.53 -10.31
C GLU A 604 7.21 -30.48 -9.25
N THR A 605 8.21 -31.36 -9.37
CA THR A 605 9.37 -31.39 -8.45
C THR A 605 10.16 -30.10 -8.53
N MET A 606 10.30 -29.58 -9.74
CA MET A 606 10.98 -28.34 -10.01
C MET A 606 10.24 -27.15 -9.38
N VAL A 607 8.95 -26.97 -9.67
CA VAL A 607 8.07 -25.97 -9.01
C VAL A 607 8.14 -26.06 -7.48
N TYR A 608 8.19 -27.28 -6.93
CA TYR A 608 8.28 -27.46 -5.49
C TYR A 608 9.67 -27.12 -4.91
N ARG A 609 10.77 -27.41 -5.61
CA ARG A 609 12.11 -26.99 -5.20
C ARG A 609 12.27 -25.47 -5.24
N LEU A 610 11.68 -24.85 -6.26
CA LEU A 610 11.64 -23.39 -6.41
C LEU A 610 11.02 -22.74 -5.17
N PHE A 611 9.88 -23.28 -4.74
CA PHE A 611 9.19 -22.86 -3.53
C PHE A 611 10.05 -22.93 -2.27
N GLN A 612 10.81 -24.02 -2.08
CA GLN A 612 11.68 -24.21 -0.91
C GLN A 612 12.90 -23.26 -0.85
N SER A 613 13.27 -22.62 -1.96
CA SER A 613 14.46 -21.76 -2.04
C SER A 613 14.20 -20.29 -1.65
N THR A 614 12.95 -19.93 -1.34
CA THR A 614 12.56 -18.56 -0.97
C THR A 614 12.79 -18.26 0.52
N PRO A 615 13.14 -17.02 0.92
CA PRO A 615 13.35 -16.66 2.33
C PRO A 615 12.07 -16.80 3.16
N SER A 616 12.21 -17.28 4.40
CA SER A 616 11.11 -17.60 5.33
C SER A 616 10.26 -16.42 5.83
N SER A 617 10.54 -15.19 5.40
CA SER A 617 9.90 -13.97 5.90
C SER A 617 8.68 -13.52 5.11
N ALA A 618 8.41 -14.11 3.94
CA ALA A 618 7.18 -13.86 3.18
C ALA A 618 6.06 -14.81 3.66
N LYS A 619 4.80 -14.36 3.62
CA LYS A 619 3.64 -15.25 3.79
C LYS A 619 3.66 -16.23 2.63
N ILE A 620 3.83 -17.50 2.92
CA ILE A 620 4.03 -18.55 1.92
C ILE A 620 2.71 -19.33 1.80
N VAL A 621 1.99 -19.19 0.68
CA VAL A 621 0.84 -20.06 0.37
C VAL A 621 1.37 -21.40 -0.14
N SER A 622 1.00 -22.49 0.49
CA SER A 622 1.46 -23.82 0.09
C SER A 622 0.90 -24.26 -1.27
N PRO A 623 1.70 -24.91 -2.14
CA PRO A 623 1.20 -25.55 -3.36
C PRO A 623 0.04 -26.52 -3.11
N LEU A 624 0.10 -27.17 -1.95
CA LEU A 624 -0.92 -28.11 -1.50
C LEU A 624 -2.26 -27.39 -1.26
N CYS A 625 -2.24 -26.14 -0.80
CA CYS A 625 -3.44 -25.36 -0.54
C CYS A 625 -4.25 -25.02 -1.77
N ASN A 626 -3.61 -24.39 -2.77
CA ASN A 626 -4.28 -23.97 -4.00
C ASN A 626 -4.83 -25.18 -4.75
N GLU A 627 -4.10 -26.29 -4.76
CA GLU A 627 -4.53 -27.52 -5.42
C GLU A 627 -5.75 -28.15 -4.73
N ILE A 628 -5.83 -28.08 -3.39
CA ILE A 628 -7.00 -28.56 -2.63
C ILE A 628 -8.22 -27.68 -2.89
N GLU A 629 -8.05 -26.35 -2.89
CA GLU A 629 -9.15 -25.43 -3.19
C GLU A 629 -9.67 -25.63 -4.62
N PHE A 630 -8.75 -25.83 -5.58
CA PHE A 630 -9.09 -26.15 -6.96
C PHE A 630 -9.84 -27.49 -7.05
N LEU A 631 -9.36 -28.55 -6.39
CA LEU A 631 -10.02 -29.85 -6.35
C LEU A 631 -11.46 -29.77 -5.83
N ALA A 632 -11.73 -28.92 -4.83
CA ALA A 632 -13.07 -28.74 -4.28
C ALA A 632 -14.08 -28.16 -5.28
N LYS A 633 -13.60 -27.47 -6.33
CA LYS A 633 -14.42 -26.80 -7.35
C LYS A 633 -14.59 -27.62 -8.65
N LEU A 634 -13.90 -28.74 -8.81
CA LEU A 634 -13.90 -29.53 -10.05
C LEU A 634 -15.06 -30.54 -10.14
N SER A 635 -15.61 -30.70 -11.34
CA SER A 635 -16.67 -31.68 -11.66
C SER A 635 -16.27 -32.77 -12.67
N GLU A 636 -15.17 -32.59 -13.41
CA GLU A 636 -14.71 -33.52 -14.45
C GLU A 636 -13.71 -34.56 -13.90
N ALA A 637 -13.91 -35.84 -14.24
CA ALA A 637 -13.13 -36.97 -13.70
C ALA A 637 -11.63 -36.90 -14.02
N GLU A 638 -11.26 -36.47 -15.23
CA GLU A 638 -9.86 -36.34 -15.65
C GLU A 638 -9.13 -35.23 -14.88
N LYS A 639 -9.79 -34.10 -14.64
CA LYS A 639 -9.25 -32.98 -13.85
C LYS A 639 -9.10 -33.36 -12.38
N ILE A 640 -10.06 -34.14 -11.84
CA ILE A 640 -10.01 -34.66 -10.46
C ILE A 640 -8.82 -35.59 -10.26
N GLU A 641 -8.60 -36.55 -11.18
CA GLU A 641 -7.49 -37.50 -11.04
C GLU A 641 -6.12 -36.82 -11.23
N ARG A 642 -6.03 -35.81 -12.10
CA ARG A 642 -4.82 -34.98 -12.23
C ARG A 642 -4.50 -34.24 -10.94
N SER A 643 -5.50 -33.58 -10.36
CA SER A 643 -5.34 -32.81 -9.12
C SER A 643 -4.98 -33.71 -7.93
N ARG A 644 -5.58 -34.91 -7.88
CA ARG A 644 -5.25 -35.95 -6.90
C ARG A 644 -3.79 -36.40 -6.95
N LYS A 645 -3.23 -36.63 -8.14
CA LYS A 645 -1.81 -37.00 -8.30
C LYS A 645 -0.88 -35.88 -7.80
N ARG A 646 -1.19 -34.62 -8.13
CA ARG A 646 -0.44 -33.44 -7.68
C ARG A 646 -0.43 -33.29 -6.16
N ILE A 647 -1.59 -33.44 -5.53
CA ILE A 647 -1.72 -33.43 -4.06
C ILE A 647 -0.83 -34.51 -3.43
N LEU A 648 -0.85 -35.74 -3.95
CA LEU A 648 -0.02 -36.82 -3.42
C LEU A 648 1.48 -36.55 -3.59
N ASN A 649 1.88 -35.96 -4.71
CA ASN A 649 3.27 -35.58 -4.94
C ASN A 649 3.72 -34.47 -4.00
N PHE A 650 2.93 -33.41 -3.81
CA PHE A 650 3.24 -32.36 -2.83
C PHE A 650 3.33 -32.90 -1.41
N VAL A 651 2.42 -33.80 -1.02
CA VAL A 651 2.46 -34.49 0.28
C VAL A 651 3.76 -35.31 0.44
N LYS A 652 4.17 -36.08 -0.57
CA LYS A 652 5.44 -36.84 -0.54
C LYS A 652 6.65 -35.93 -0.40
N LEU A 653 6.62 -34.77 -1.03
CA LEU A 653 7.69 -33.78 -0.96
C LEU A 653 7.68 -32.97 0.36
N GLY A 654 6.73 -33.23 1.26
CA GLY A 654 6.64 -32.63 2.59
C GLY A 654 5.87 -31.32 2.66
N ALA A 655 5.04 -31.02 1.66
CA ALA A 655 4.21 -29.82 1.65
C ALA A 655 3.20 -29.86 2.80
N LYS A 656 3.07 -28.76 3.53
CA LYS A 656 2.05 -28.57 4.56
C LYS A 656 0.87 -27.81 3.99
N PRO A 657 -0.38 -28.04 4.39
CA PRO A 657 -1.47 -27.13 4.08
C PRO A 657 -1.26 -25.89 4.96
N ASP A 658 -0.58 -24.89 4.44
CA ASP A 658 -0.37 -23.60 5.10
C ASP A 658 -0.63 -22.54 4.04
N CYS A 659 -1.79 -21.89 4.07
CA CYS A 659 -2.29 -21.15 2.91
C CYS A 659 -2.04 -19.63 2.97
N GLY A 660 -1.26 -19.12 3.91
CA GLY A 660 -0.78 -17.72 3.88
C GLY A 660 -1.83 -16.60 3.75
N PHE A 661 -3.12 -16.84 3.97
CA PHE A 661 -4.17 -15.83 3.80
C PHE A 661 -4.25 -14.84 4.98
N GLU A 662 -4.50 -13.57 4.67
CA GLU A 662 -4.57 -12.47 5.63
C GLU A 662 -5.88 -12.44 6.45
N ASN A 663 -6.87 -13.25 6.09
CA ASN A 663 -8.11 -13.41 6.85
C ASN A 663 -8.12 -14.75 7.61
N SER A 664 -8.08 -14.70 8.94
CA SER A 664 -8.12 -15.90 9.80
C SER A 664 -9.41 -16.73 9.66
N ASP A 665 -10.50 -16.11 9.18
CA ASP A 665 -11.79 -16.79 8.97
C ASP A 665 -11.79 -17.68 7.71
N ASP A 666 -11.00 -17.34 6.69
CA ASP A 666 -10.88 -18.16 5.48
C ASP A 666 -10.02 -19.40 5.73
N TRP A 667 -9.04 -19.34 6.64
CA TRP A 667 -8.14 -20.47 6.87
C TRP A 667 -8.85 -21.69 7.45
N ILE A 668 -9.70 -21.46 8.45
CA ILE A 668 -10.49 -22.55 9.05
C ILE A 668 -11.54 -23.07 8.06
N SER A 669 -12.12 -22.19 7.23
CA SER A 669 -13.01 -22.55 6.12
C SER A 669 -12.31 -23.41 5.06
N ILE A 670 -11.08 -23.06 4.68
CA ILE A 670 -10.26 -23.81 3.71
C ILE A 670 -9.84 -25.16 4.26
N LEU A 671 -9.36 -25.24 5.52
CA LEU A 671 -9.04 -26.53 6.15
C LEU A 671 -10.28 -27.42 6.31
N SER A 672 -11.45 -26.84 6.54
CA SER A 672 -12.72 -27.56 6.60
C SER A 672 -13.12 -28.11 5.23
N LYS A 673 -13.08 -27.28 4.19
CA LYS A 673 -13.31 -27.70 2.78
C LYS A 673 -12.27 -28.74 2.34
N ALA A 674 -11.02 -28.59 2.77
CA ALA A 674 -9.93 -29.53 2.51
C ALA A 674 -10.18 -30.89 3.17
N LEU A 675 -10.68 -30.90 4.41
CA LEU A 675 -11.04 -32.11 5.14
C LEU A 675 -12.24 -32.81 4.48
N GLU A 676 -13.25 -32.05 4.05
CA GLU A 676 -14.39 -32.56 3.29
C GLU A 676 -13.96 -33.16 1.95
N ALA A 677 -13.13 -32.47 1.17
CA ALA A 677 -12.59 -32.96 -0.09
C ALA A 677 -11.73 -34.22 0.10
N ALA A 678 -10.85 -34.23 1.10
CA ALA A 678 -10.01 -35.39 1.42
C ALA A 678 -10.86 -36.63 1.73
N ARG A 679 -11.95 -36.48 2.49
CA ARG A 679 -12.90 -37.57 2.78
C ARG A 679 -13.70 -37.98 1.55
N LYS A 680 -14.23 -37.02 0.80
CA LYS A 680 -15.00 -37.25 -0.44
C LYS A 680 -14.21 -38.08 -1.45
N TYR A 681 -12.91 -37.80 -1.59
CA TYR A 681 -12.03 -38.46 -2.57
C TYR A 681 -11.07 -39.49 -1.97
N LYS A 682 -11.24 -39.88 -0.69
CA LYS A 682 -10.47 -40.93 0.00
C LYS A 682 -8.95 -40.69 0.06
N LEU A 683 -8.52 -39.44 0.24
CA LEU A 683 -7.11 -39.02 0.35
C LEU A 683 -6.63 -39.13 1.81
N LYS A 684 -6.35 -40.35 2.28
CA LYS A 684 -6.03 -40.63 3.69
C LYS A 684 -4.78 -39.90 4.23
N ASP A 685 -3.75 -39.75 3.41
CA ASP A 685 -2.52 -39.06 3.83
C ASP A 685 -2.77 -37.56 4.03
N LEU A 686 -3.58 -36.95 3.16
CA LEU A 686 -3.99 -35.56 3.29
C LEU A 686 -4.90 -35.34 4.51
N GLU A 687 -5.87 -36.23 4.74
CA GLU A 687 -6.74 -36.20 5.93
C GLU A 687 -5.92 -36.23 7.22
N LYS A 688 -4.92 -37.12 7.31
CA LYS A 688 -4.02 -37.22 8.46
C LYS A 688 -3.20 -35.96 8.70
N ILE A 689 -2.73 -35.32 7.62
CA ILE A 689 -1.96 -34.08 7.69
C ILE A 689 -2.85 -32.93 8.18
N ILE A 690 -4.06 -32.75 7.62
CA ILE A 690 -5.00 -31.69 8.02
C ILE A 690 -5.37 -31.82 9.50
N LEU A 691 -5.69 -33.04 9.95
CA LEU A 691 -6.04 -33.30 11.36
C LEU A 691 -4.87 -33.08 12.34
N SER A 692 -3.63 -32.96 11.86
CA SER A 692 -2.47 -32.68 12.72
C SER A 692 -2.30 -31.20 13.07
N PHE A 693 -3.11 -30.30 12.52
CA PHE A 693 -3.06 -28.84 12.75
C PHE A 693 -4.10 -28.32 13.77
N ASP A 694 -4.70 -29.21 14.58
CA ASP A 694 -5.61 -28.84 15.70
C ASP A 694 -6.82 -27.97 15.30
N VAL A 695 -7.39 -28.24 14.11
CA VAL A 695 -8.60 -27.58 13.61
C VAL A 695 -9.79 -27.93 14.51
N LYS A 696 -10.13 -27.02 15.44
CA LYS A 696 -11.42 -27.05 16.14
C LYS A 696 -12.53 -26.72 15.16
N ASP A 697 -13.62 -27.48 15.19
CA ASP A 697 -14.82 -27.32 14.35
C ASP A 697 -15.65 -26.11 14.85
N PRO A 698 -15.50 -24.90 14.27
CA PRO A 698 -16.11 -23.68 14.81
C PRO A 698 -17.60 -23.61 14.47
N GLN A 699 -18.04 -24.36 13.46
CA GLN A 699 -19.44 -24.45 13.07
C GLN A 699 -20.25 -25.11 14.20
N LYS A 700 -19.65 -26.11 14.85
CA LYS A 700 -20.26 -26.82 15.98
C LYS A 700 -20.40 -25.94 17.23
N GLU A 701 -19.47 -25.04 17.50
CA GLU A 701 -19.52 -24.11 18.66
C GLU A 701 -20.50 -22.94 18.42
N LYS A 702 -20.54 -22.36 17.22
CA LYS A 702 -21.50 -21.30 16.86
C LYS A 702 -22.94 -21.80 16.89
N ASP A 703 -23.19 -22.99 16.35
CA ASP A 703 -24.51 -23.64 16.41
C ASP A 703 -24.89 -24.00 17.85
N SER A 704 -23.92 -24.38 18.69
CA SER A 704 -24.13 -24.65 20.11
C SER A 704 -24.47 -23.39 20.92
N LEU A 705 -23.84 -22.25 20.64
CA LEU A 705 -24.17 -20.97 21.29
C LEU A 705 -25.56 -20.49 20.88
N LYS A 706 -25.88 -20.52 19.59
CA LYS A 706 -27.23 -20.17 19.09
C LYS A 706 -28.30 -21.04 19.74
N GLN A 707 -28.05 -22.34 19.86
CA GLN A 707 -28.96 -23.26 20.54
C GLN A 707 -29.10 -22.93 22.04
N ALA A 708 -28.01 -22.69 22.76
CA ALA A 708 -28.05 -22.34 24.17
C ALA A 708 -28.81 -21.02 24.44
N ILE A 709 -28.70 -20.04 23.52
CA ILE A 709 -29.45 -18.78 23.58
C ILE A 709 -30.96 -19.03 23.37
N VAL A 710 -31.34 -19.87 22.40
CA VAL A 710 -32.74 -20.24 22.17
C VAL A 710 -33.33 -21.01 23.36
N GLU A 711 -32.53 -21.88 23.99
CA GLU A 711 -32.90 -22.62 25.21
C GLU A 711 -32.96 -21.70 26.46
N GLY A 712 -32.31 -20.54 26.43
CA GLY A 712 -32.21 -19.62 27.56
C GLY A 712 -31.29 -20.10 28.68
N ASP A 713 -30.41 -21.06 28.41
CA ASP A 713 -29.50 -21.65 29.40
C ASP A 713 -28.26 -20.77 29.61
N ARG A 714 -28.31 -19.94 30.66
CA ARG A 714 -27.20 -19.04 31.02
C ARG A 714 -25.91 -19.77 31.37
N ASN A 715 -25.96 -20.94 32.01
CA ASN A 715 -24.75 -21.64 32.42
C ASN A 715 -24.03 -22.22 31.20
N LYS A 716 -24.81 -22.74 30.25
CA LYS A 716 -24.29 -23.23 28.97
C LYS A 716 -23.70 -22.07 28.13
N ILE A 717 -24.38 -20.93 28.08
CA ILE A 717 -23.85 -19.72 27.43
C ILE A 717 -22.53 -19.29 28.09
N GLN A 718 -22.50 -19.13 29.42
CA GLN A 718 -21.31 -18.71 30.16
C GLN A 718 -20.11 -19.64 29.89
N ASN A 719 -20.33 -20.95 29.94
CA ASN A 719 -19.29 -21.95 29.66
C ASN A 719 -18.78 -21.85 28.22
N LEU A 720 -19.66 -21.63 27.24
CA LEU A 720 -19.27 -21.42 25.84
C LEU A 720 -18.46 -20.13 25.67
N LEU A 721 -18.84 -19.03 26.35
CA LEU A 721 -18.06 -17.80 26.34
C LEU A 721 -16.67 -17.99 26.96
N GLU A 722 -16.57 -18.71 28.07
CA GLU A 722 -15.28 -19.08 28.70
C GLU A 722 -14.41 -19.95 27.78
N GLN A 723 -15.04 -20.73 26.89
CA GLN A 723 -14.36 -21.51 25.85
C GLN A 723 -13.96 -20.68 24.61
N GLY A 724 -14.35 -19.41 24.55
CA GLY A 724 -13.98 -18.46 23.49
C GLY A 724 -15.09 -18.10 22.52
N ALA A 725 -16.34 -18.48 22.78
CA ALA A 725 -17.46 -18.12 21.92
C ALA A 725 -17.68 -16.60 21.86
N ILE A 726 -18.05 -16.12 20.67
CA ILE A 726 -18.25 -14.69 20.37
C ILE A 726 -19.74 -14.40 20.24
N ILE A 727 -20.22 -13.39 20.95
CA ILE A 727 -21.60 -12.88 20.81
C ILE A 727 -21.59 -11.82 19.71
N SER A 728 -22.20 -12.11 18.55
CA SER A 728 -22.43 -11.13 17.49
C SER A 728 -23.85 -10.56 17.55
N VAL A 729 -24.18 -9.66 16.62
CA VAL A 729 -25.53 -9.07 16.51
C VAL A 729 -26.59 -10.14 16.21
N GLU A 730 -26.23 -11.20 15.49
CA GLU A 730 -27.14 -12.33 15.23
C GLU A 730 -27.56 -13.02 16.53
N GLU A 731 -26.59 -13.33 17.40
CA GLU A 731 -26.84 -13.97 18.70
C GLU A 731 -27.66 -13.06 19.63
N LEU A 732 -27.42 -11.75 19.62
CA LEU A 732 -28.24 -10.80 20.37
C LEU A 732 -29.70 -10.81 19.91
N LYS A 733 -29.94 -10.86 18.59
CA LYS A 733 -31.31 -10.88 18.01
C LYS A 733 -32.10 -12.13 18.44
N LEU A 734 -31.44 -13.28 18.63
CA LEU A 734 -32.12 -14.49 19.12
C LEU A 734 -32.75 -14.30 20.51
N ALA A 735 -32.16 -13.45 21.35
CA ALA A 735 -32.67 -13.15 22.69
C ALA A 735 -33.65 -11.97 22.74
N GLN A 736 -34.00 -11.33 21.61
CA GLN A 736 -34.81 -10.11 21.59
C GLN A 736 -36.17 -10.25 22.31
N LYS A 737 -36.78 -11.43 22.26
CA LYS A 737 -38.06 -11.72 22.94
C LYS A 737 -37.92 -12.03 24.44
N ASN A 738 -36.70 -12.14 24.96
CA ASN A 738 -36.39 -12.39 26.36
C ASN A 738 -35.52 -11.25 26.94
N PRO A 739 -36.12 -10.19 27.50
CA PRO A 739 -35.39 -8.99 27.95
C PRO A 739 -34.31 -9.27 29.00
N LYS A 740 -34.52 -10.26 29.89
CA LYS A 740 -33.55 -10.64 30.91
C LYS A 740 -32.33 -11.35 30.33
N LEU A 741 -32.53 -12.20 29.32
CA LEU A 741 -31.44 -12.87 28.63
C LEU A 741 -30.69 -11.88 27.74
N LEU A 742 -31.41 -11.05 26.99
CA LEU A 742 -30.80 -10.03 26.15
C LEU A 742 -29.96 -9.04 26.96
N SER A 743 -30.45 -8.56 28.11
CA SER A 743 -29.64 -7.68 28.97
C SER A 743 -28.35 -8.36 29.42
N TYR A 744 -28.39 -9.67 29.74
CA TYR A 744 -27.20 -10.43 30.08
C TYR A 744 -26.24 -10.56 28.88
N LEU A 745 -26.74 -10.90 27.68
CA LEU A 745 -25.90 -11.00 26.48
C LEU A 745 -25.29 -9.67 26.07
N LEU A 746 -26.01 -8.56 26.22
CA LEU A 746 -25.48 -7.21 25.97
C LEU A 746 -24.36 -6.84 26.95
N GLU A 747 -24.44 -7.33 28.19
CA GLU A 747 -23.39 -7.14 29.19
C GLU A 747 -22.18 -8.07 29.00
N GLU A 748 -22.32 -9.12 28.20
CA GLU A 748 -21.26 -10.07 27.85
C GLU A 748 -20.77 -9.89 26.40
N TYR A 749 -21.33 -8.92 25.67
CA TYR A 749 -21.05 -8.67 24.25
C TYR A 749 -19.56 -8.41 23.98
N ASN A 750 -18.99 -9.17 23.04
CA ASN A 750 -17.53 -9.21 22.81
C ASN A 750 -17.14 -9.37 21.32
N SER A 751 -18.05 -9.08 20.38
CA SER A 751 -17.73 -9.10 18.95
C SER A 751 -16.92 -7.87 18.54
N LEU A 752 -15.88 -8.11 17.71
CA LEU A 752 -15.04 -7.07 17.11
C LEU A 752 -15.57 -6.62 15.73
N ASP A 753 -16.21 -7.52 14.98
CA ASP A 753 -16.58 -7.28 13.58
C ASP A 753 -17.96 -6.65 13.40
N SER A 754 -18.76 -6.55 14.46
CA SER A 754 -20.15 -6.16 14.34
C SER A 754 -20.49 -5.07 15.33
N HIS A 755 -21.15 -4.02 14.86
CA HIS A 755 -21.72 -3.00 15.71
C HIS A 755 -23.24 -3.15 15.73
N PRO A 756 -23.88 -3.43 16.89
CA PRO A 756 -25.30 -3.72 16.95
C PRO A 756 -26.21 -2.55 16.53
N VAL A 757 -25.73 -1.31 16.57
CA VAL A 757 -26.55 -0.13 16.24
C VAL A 757 -26.69 0.05 14.72
N PRO A 758 -25.59 0.21 13.93
CA PRO A 758 -25.55 0.05 12.49
C PRO A 758 -26.40 -1.06 11.89
N ASP A 759 -26.25 -2.31 12.36
CA ASP A 759 -26.99 -3.45 11.80
C ASP A 759 -28.49 -3.37 12.09
N SER A 760 -28.87 -2.81 13.24
CA SER A 760 -30.26 -2.55 13.61
C SER A 760 -30.86 -1.41 12.79
N ILE A 761 -30.03 -0.41 12.44
CA ILE A 761 -30.36 0.64 11.49
C ILE A 761 -30.57 -0.03 10.13
N ASN A 762 -29.54 -0.60 9.49
CA ASN A 762 -29.57 -1.20 8.14
C ASN A 762 -30.73 -2.19 7.91
N SER A 763 -30.96 -3.12 8.84
CA SER A 763 -32.08 -4.06 8.74
C SER A 763 -33.47 -3.41 8.77
N ALA A 764 -33.58 -2.18 9.29
CA ALA A 764 -34.80 -1.38 9.19
C ALA A 764 -34.98 -0.70 7.81
N PHE A 765 -33.95 -0.65 6.95
CA PHE A 765 -33.93 0.03 5.64
C PHE A 765 -33.97 -0.90 4.43
N ASP A 766 -33.40 -2.10 4.51
CA ASP A 766 -33.38 -3.07 3.40
C ASP A 766 -34.77 -3.68 3.17
N GLY A 767 -35.60 -2.92 2.48
CA GLY A 767 -36.97 -3.28 2.13
C GLY A 767 -37.02 -4.33 1.03
N VAL A 768 -37.15 -5.61 1.42
CA VAL A 768 -38.02 -6.57 0.71
C VAL A 768 -39.22 -7.02 1.56
N ALA A 769 -39.33 -6.59 2.83
CA ALA A 769 -40.52 -6.84 3.63
C ALA A 769 -41.11 -5.54 4.19
N LYS A 770 -42.32 -5.21 3.74
CA LYS A 770 -43.27 -4.29 4.40
C LYS A 770 -43.72 -4.85 5.77
N THR A 771 -42.80 -5.20 6.65
CA THR A 771 -43.12 -5.52 8.03
C THR A 771 -42.87 -4.29 8.88
N LYS A 772 -43.77 -4.04 9.83
CA LYS A 772 -43.58 -3.04 10.90
C LYS A 772 -42.23 -3.32 11.57
N ASN A 773 -41.19 -2.60 11.16
CA ASN A 773 -39.85 -2.81 11.71
C ASN A 773 -39.87 -2.41 13.18
N ASP A 774 -39.64 -3.41 14.04
CA ASP A 774 -39.71 -3.29 15.49
C ASP A 774 -38.48 -2.54 15.99
N ALA A 775 -38.61 -1.21 16.06
CA ALA A 775 -37.65 -0.26 16.57
C ALA A 775 -37.21 -0.51 18.03
N SER A 776 -37.86 -1.43 18.75
CA SER A 776 -37.59 -1.73 20.15
C SER A 776 -36.14 -2.14 20.40
N PHE A 777 -35.52 -2.89 19.47
CA PHE A 777 -34.13 -3.33 19.64
C PHE A 777 -33.14 -2.16 19.55
N LEU A 778 -33.31 -1.25 18.60
CA LEU A 778 -32.48 -0.05 18.47
C LEU A 778 -32.62 0.85 19.72
N VAL A 779 -33.86 1.12 20.17
CA VAL A 779 -34.10 1.93 21.38
C VAL A 779 -33.42 1.29 22.59
N LEU A 780 -33.54 -0.03 22.75
CA LEU A 780 -32.92 -0.75 23.86
C LEU A 780 -31.38 -0.67 23.82
N LEU A 781 -30.76 -0.82 22.66
CA LEU A 781 -29.30 -0.68 22.50
C LEU A 781 -28.82 0.70 22.98
N LEU A 782 -29.53 1.76 22.57
CA LEU A 782 -29.22 3.14 22.97
C LEU A 782 -29.43 3.36 24.48
N GLU A 783 -30.50 2.84 25.07
CA GLU A 783 -30.74 2.89 26.54
C GLU A 783 -29.65 2.14 27.33
N LYS A 784 -29.09 1.08 26.74
CA LYS A 784 -28.01 0.28 27.31
C LYS A 784 -26.63 0.91 27.10
N GLY A 785 -26.55 2.05 26.42
CA GLY A 785 -25.35 2.87 26.29
C GLY A 785 -24.52 2.62 25.04
N PHE A 786 -25.05 1.91 24.04
CA PHE A 786 -24.44 1.86 22.72
C PHE A 786 -24.65 3.21 22.02
N SER A 787 -23.62 3.70 21.33
CA SER A 787 -23.60 5.04 20.75
C SER A 787 -23.99 5.06 19.27
N LEU A 788 -24.53 6.18 18.80
CA LEU A 788 -24.71 6.48 17.37
C LEU A 788 -23.44 7.06 16.71
N LYS A 789 -22.40 7.38 17.50
CA LYS A 789 -21.20 8.10 17.04
C LYS A 789 -20.18 7.24 16.27
N VAL A 790 -20.59 6.07 15.79
CA VAL A 790 -19.67 5.04 15.28
C VAL A 790 -19.79 4.88 13.77
N ARG A 791 -18.65 4.60 13.13
CA ARG A 791 -18.51 4.29 11.71
C ARG A 791 -19.22 2.98 11.33
N LEU A 792 -19.90 2.98 10.19
CA LEU A 792 -20.70 1.85 9.67
C LEU A 792 -19.87 0.81 8.90
N ASP A 793 -18.68 1.16 8.42
CA ASP A 793 -17.82 0.26 7.64
C ASP A 793 -16.34 0.47 7.96
N ASP A 794 -15.84 -0.32 8.90
CA ASP A 794 -14.42 -0.39 9.28
C ASP A 794 -13.59 -1.26 8.32
N LYS A 795 -14.22 -2.01 7.39
CA LYS A 795 -13.51 -2.96 6.51
C LYS A 795 -12.77 -2.30 5.35
N TYR A 796 -13.13 -1.07 4.98
CA TYR A 796 -12.50 -0.36 3.86
C TYR A 796 -11.98 1.01 4.29
N MET A 797 -10.78 1.00 4.86
CA MET A 797 -10.13 2.19 5.41
C MET A 797 -9.76 3.26 4.35
N PHE A 798 -9.80 2.90 3.06
CA PHE A 798 -9.38 3.76 1.94
C PHE A 798 -10.35 3.87 0.75
N ALA A 799 -11.42 3.07 0.67
CA ALA A 799 -12.23 3.01 -0.56
C ALA A 799 -13.60 3.72 -0.47
N ASN A 800 -14.26 3.78 0.69
CA ASN A 800 -15.61 4.33 0.79
C ASN A 800 -15.87 4.95 2.18
N LYS A 801 -15.61 6.26 2.33
CA LYS A 801 -16.03 7.05 3.52
C LYS A 801 -17.53 7.42 3.44
N THR A 802 -18.40 6.47 3.10
CA THR A 802 -19.74 6.80 2.58
C THR A 802 -20.90 6.42 3.49
N ASP A 803 -20.69 6.05 4.76
CA ASP A 803 -21.78 5.46 5.54
C ASP A 803 -21.95 6.13 6.93
N CYS A 804 -22.90 7.06 7.01
CA CYS A 804 -23.25 7.84 8.21
C CYS A 804 -24.58 7.37 8.81
N ALA A 805 -24.57 7.00 10.10
CA ALA A 805 -25.75 6.51 10.81
C ALA A 805 -26.88 7.56 10.89
N ILE A 806 -26.54 8.85 11.03
CA ILE A 806 -27.52 9.94 10.98
C ILE A 806 -28.19 9.99 9.61
N THR A 807 -27.45 9.85 8.51
CA THR A 807 -28.03 9.92 7.16
C THR A 807 -29.02 8.79 6.94
N LYS A 808 -28.66 7.55 7.28
CA LYS A 808 -29.60 6.42 7.21
C LYS A 808 -30.85 6.71 8.05
N LEU A 809 -30.68 7.17 9.30
CA LEU A 809 -31.79 7.59 10.13
C LEU A 809 -32.66 8.71 9.50
N ILE A 810 -32.07 9.72 8.84
CA ILE A 810 -32.80 10.78 8.12
C ILE A 810 -33.57 10.21 6.91
N HIS A 811 -33.01 9.23 6.20
CA HIS A 811 -33.70 8.55 5.09
C HIS A 811 -34.86 7.66 5.56
N SER A 812 -34.99 7.36 6.85
CA SER A 812 -36.07 6.53 7.42
C SER A 812 -37.40 7.26 7.61
N ASP A 813 -38.50 6.52 7.68
CA ASP A 813 -39.81 7.01 8.16
C ASP A 813 -39.99 6.85 9.69
N PHE A 814 -38.88 6.88 10.44
CA PHE A 814 -38.86 6.58 11.86
C PHE A 814 -39.53 7.68 12.71
N LYS A 815 -40.70 7.38 13.27
CA LYS A 815 -41.59 8.36 13.94
C LYS A 815 -41.00 9.05 15.19
N ASN A 816 -39.97 8.46 15.82
CA ASN A 816 -39.39 8.95 17.07
C ASN A 816 -37.93 9.45 16.93
N LEU A 817 -37.48 9.73 15.71
CA LEU A 817 -36.09 10.03 15.41
C LEU A 817 -35.54 11.22 16.23
N LYS A 818 -36.33 12.29 16.37
CA LYS A 818 -35.94 13.48 17.14
C LYS A 818 -35.70 13.18 18.62
N SER A 819 -36.46 12.26 19.22
CA SER A 819 -36.28 11.86 20.62
C SER A 819 -34.99 11.06 20.80
N ILE A 820 -34.74 10.12 19.89
CA ILE A 820 -33.50 9.32 19.86
C ILE A 820 -32.27 10.21 19.65
N LEU A 821 -32.32 11.15 18.71
CA LEU A 821 -31.19 12.02 18.45
C LEU A 821 -30.91 12.98 19.62
N LYS A 822 -31.94 13.41 20.34
CA LYS A 822 -31.79 14.24 21.55
C LYS A 822 -31.19 13.46 22.72
N SER A 823 -31.56 12.19 22.91
CA SER A 823 -31.08 11.40 24.05
C SER A 823 -29.60 11.04 23.96
N GLN A 824 -29.02 11.02 22.76
CA GLN A 824 -27.63 10.66 22.50
C GLN A 824 -26.66 11.86 22.52
N ASN A 825 -27.14 13.06 22.89
CA ASN A 825 -26.35 14.30 22.98
C ASN A 825 -25.37 14.48 21.82
N ILE A 826 -25.92 14.47 20.61
CA ILE A 826 -25.18 14.33 19.36
C ILE A 826 -24.64 15.69 18.85
N LEU A 827 -24.62 16.72 19.71
CA LEU A 827 -24.29 18.11 19.33
C LEU A 827 -22.91 18.29 18.67
N ASN A 828 -22.01 17.31 18.79
CA ASN A 828 -20.68 17.30 18.18
C ASN A 828 -20.39 16.05 17.33
N TYR A 829 -21.41 15.27 16.95
CA TYR A 829 -21.18 14.14 16.05
C TYR A 829 -21.12 14.65 14.62
N SER A 830 -20.05 14.27 13.96
CA SER A 830 -19.77 14.69 12.61
C SER A 830 -20.00 13.55 11.63
N CYS A 831 -20.78 13.80 10.58
CA CYS A 831 -20.77 12.97 9.39
C CYS A 831 -19.82 13.54 8.32
N ARG A 832 -18.74 14.23 8.74
CA ARG A 832 -17.73 14.81 7.84
C ARG A 832 -17.14 13.74 6.93
N GLY A 833 -17.17 14.01 5.63
CA GLY A 833 -16.74 13.08 4.57
C GLY A 833 -17.88 12.32 3.89
N PHE A 834 -19.11 12.45 4.37
CA PHE A 834 -20.31 11.95 3.69
C PHE A 834 -20.80 12.92 2.62
N ASP A 835 -21.06 12.41 1.42
CA ASP A 835 -21.65 13.17 0.31
C ASP A 835 -23.13 12.78 0.12
N PHE A 836 -24.03 13.75 0.26
CA PHE A 836 -25.45 13.59 -0.03
C PHE A 836 -25.75 13.35 -1.52
N GLU A 837 -24.78 13.56 -2.43
CA GLU A 837 -24.90 13.38 -3.88
C GLU A 837 -24.32 12.06 -4.41
N PHE A 838 -23.32 11.44 -3.75
CA PHE A 838 -22.56 10.31 -4.29
C PHE A 838 -23.41 9.07 -4.59
N TYR A 839 -24.55 8.89 -3.90
CA TYR A 839 -25.46 7.77 -4.10
C TYR A 839 -26.32 7.81 -5.38
N LYS A 840 -26.08 8.76 -6.30
CA LYS A 840 -26.79 8.78 -7.60
C LYS A 840 -26.35 7.69 -8.58
N TRP A 841 -25.16 7.12 -8.45
CA TRP A 841 -24.53 6.34 -9.53
C TRP A 841 -24.41 4.82 -9.28
N GLU A 842 -24.56 4.34 -8.04
CA GLU A 842 -24.34 2.91 -7.71
C GLU A 842 -25.62 2.08 -7.47
N LEU A 843 -26.82 2.67 -7.51
CA LEU A 843 -28.07 1.93 -7.32
C LEU A 843 -28.77 1.59 -8.64
N HIS A 844 -29.29 0.36 -8.69
CA HIS A 844 -30.07 -0.20 -9.80
C HIS A 844 -31.14 0.80 -10.32
N PRO A 845 -31.41 0.88 -11.64
CA PRO A 845 -32.25 1.92 -12.26
C PRO A 845 -33.65 2.12 -11.66
N SER A 846 -34.19 1.13 -10.96
CA SER A 846 -35.48 1.19 -10.27
C SER A 846 -35.49 2.02 -8.97
N ILE A 847 -34.32 2.41 -8.45
CA ILE A 847 -34.17 3.23 -7.22
C ILE A 847 -33.80 4.69 -7.57
N ARG A 848 -33.78 5.07 -8.86
CA ARG A 848 -33.40 6.42 -9.35
C ARG A 848 -34.19 7.61 -8.76
N ASN A 849 -35.27 7.39 -8.03
CA ASN A 849 -36.23 8.42 -7.63
C ASN A 849 -36.39 8.63 -6.12
N SER A 850 -35.35 8.49 -5.30
CA SER A 850 -35.48 8.78 -3.88
C SER A 850 -34.50 9.86 -3.40
N TRP A 851 -35.05 11.06 -3.15
CA TRP A 851 -34.49 12.24 -2.45
C TRP A 851 -33.62 13.21 -3.27
N SER A 852 -34.17 14.39 -3.60
CA SER A 852 -33.38 15.57 -4.00
C SER A 852 -32.81 16.28 -2.76
N GLN A 853 -31.72 17.05 -2.89
CA GLN A 853 -31.18 17.88 -1.79
C GLN A 853 -32.27 18.72 -1.11
N GLU A 854 -33.25 19.20 -1.89
CA GLU A 854 -34.37 20.00 -1.41
C GLU A 854 -35.34 19.20 -0.52
N LYS A 855 -35.59 17.91 -0.83
CA LYS A 855 -36.37 17.01 0.05
C LYS A 855 -35.66 16.72 1.37
N ILE A 856 -34.34 16.53 1.33
CA ILE A 856 -33.50 16.31 2.53
C ILE A 856 -33.51 17.58 3.41
N LYS A 857 -33.30 18.77 2.81
CA LYS A 857 -33.43 20.07 3.49
C LYS A 857 -34.80 20.26 4.13
N THR A 858 -35.86 19.95 3.38
CA THR A 858 -37.24 20.06 3.89
C THR A 858 -37.48 19.13 5.08
N LYS A 859 -36.97 17.89 5.03
CA LYS A 859 -37.11 16.92 6.12
C LYS A 859 -36.27 17.30 7.35
N ILE A 860 -35.04 17.78 7.16
CA ILE A 860 -34.19 18.31 8.24
C ILE A 860 -34.88 19.47 8.96
N LYS A 861 -35.45 20.41 8.21
CA LYS A 861 -36.24 21.52 8.76
C LYS A 861 -37.51 21.05 9.47
N ALA A 862 -38.28 20.15 8.86
CA ALA A 862 -39.50 19.60 9.46
C ALA A 862 -39.24 18.86 10.78
N LEU A 863 -38.11 18.14 10.86
CA LEU A 863 -37.66 17.46 12.08
C LEU A 863 -36.96 18.40 13.08
N GLN A 864 -36.72 19.66 12.70
CA GLN A 864 -35.96 20.68 13.44
C GLN A 864 -34.55 20.20 13.82
N LEU A 865 -33.92 19.39 12.95
CA LEU A 865 -32.58 18.85 13.20
C LEU A 865 -31.49 19.92 13.14
N GLU A 866 -31.74 21.06 12.50
CA GLU A 866 -30.81 22.21 12.50
C GLU A 866 -30.52 22.73 13.92
N SER A 867 -31.45 22.54 14.86
CA SER A 867 -31.23 22.86 16.29
C SER A 867 -30.38 21.84 17.04
N VAL A 868 -30.23 20.63 16.47
CA VAL A 868 -29.46 19.51 17.03
C VAL A 868 -28.10 19.37 16.32
N PHE A 869 -28.04 19.79 15.05
CA PHE A 869 -26.87 19.76 14.18
C PHE A 869 -26.80 21.07 13.38
N PRO A 870 -26.36 22.17 14.00
CA PRO A 870 -26.25 23.46 13.31
C PRO A 870 -25.31 23.38 12.10
N ASP A 871 -24.27 22.55 12.18
CA ASP A 871 -23.20 22.45 11.17
C ASP A 871 -23.41 21.29 10.19
N LEU A 872 -24.55 20.58 10.21
CA LEU A 872 -24.83 19.40 9.38
C LEU A 872 -24.54 19.61 7.88
N TRP A 873 -24.70 20.86 7.43
CA TRP A 873 -24.45 21.28 6.06
C TRP A 873 -23.05 21.87 5.82
N GLU A 874 -22.36 22.36 6.85
CA GLU A 874 -21.00 22.89 6.72
C GLU A 874 -19.96 21.76 6.77
N GLU A 875 -20.32 20.69 7.46
CA GLU A 875 -19.51 19.50 7.69
C GLU A 875 -19.56 18.46 6.56
N SER A 876 -20.63 18.44 5.75
CA SER A 876 -20.75 17.54 4.59
C SER A 876 -19.89 17.98 3.39
N TYR A 877 -19.11 19.05 3.51
CA TYR A 877 -18.36 19.66 2.42
C TYR A 877 -16.85 19.51 2.59
N PHE A 878 -16.35 18.31 2.29
CA PHE A 878 -15.10 18.28 1.54
C PHE A 878 -15.45 18.48 0.07
N PHE A 879 -15.38 19.75 -0.37
CA PHE A 879 -15.26 20.14 -1.78
C PHE A 879 -16.41 19.74 -2.72
N ASN A 880 -17.41 20.63 -2.81
CA ASN A 880 -18.13 20.78 -4.07
C ASN A 880 -17.17 21.41 -5.09
N LEU A 881 -16.42 20.59 -5.83
CA LEU A 881 -15.52 21.00 -6.92
C LEU A 881 -16.25 21.61 -8.14
N LYS A 882 -17.57 21.86 -8.07
CA LYS A 882 -18.37 22.32 -9.21
C LYS A 882 -19.17 23.61 -9.02
N LYS A 883 -18.91 24.40 -7.97
CA LYS A 883 -19.50 25.74 -7.88
C LYS A 883 -18.49 26.79 -7.44
N VAL A 884 -17.67 27.21 -8.39
CA VAL A 884 -17.27 28.61 -8.51
C VAL A 884 -17.65 29.00 -9.93
N GLU A 885 -18.62 29.92 -10.03
CA GLU A 885 -19.11 30.51 -11.29
C GLU A 885 -17.99 31.23 -12.06
#